data_AF-A0A3S0T826-F1
#
_entry.id   AF-A0A3S0T826-F1
#
_cell.length_a   1.000
_cell.length_b   1.000
_cell.length_c   1.000
_cell.angle_alpha   90.00
_cell.angle_beta   90.00
_cell.angle_gamma   90.00
#
_symmetry.space_group_name_H-M   'P 1'
#
loop_
_entity.id
_entity.type
_entity.pdbx_description
1 polymer ?
#
loop_
_entity_poly.entity_id
_entity_poly.type
_entity_poly.pdbx_seq_one_letter_code
_entity_poly.pdbx_strand_id
1 'polypeptide(L)'
;MAKKEVTKEKQPFSQKMTLWKIRFTNNFRGRKQIIDSTSKIIIYCFAILTILILLTLVGFIIYKSIYFFQHYPGGFWGFLSGNTWNANNSKFGIWRIIIATFFVLLIALLFAIPLTIFSSLYISEYLSPRIKRKVIGIIQLLAGIPSVVFGLFALAILGPLFMLMGAPSTSNLLVTSITLAFMGLPIMISLSINALENVPDSYRFGSLALGLSKTHTTYRIVLRSAWFKIITAIMMGVARIIGETMAVMMIAGNAPDGLKLGNGFINFIFSSIATLASTIGLEMLENSGPMHESALYAIGLVLFIIVCIINIFIISSQAFHNRKRNYHARKITKGLLLSKSYNANKINKLFYEHIEKTRGLKKFKDRIGMFFLISSTVIVVSFTLVILATIIWKGLFGMVWSDLISTSTFDGGAGILSTFLVTLLLVICSIIFAIPLSLMVAIYLNEYARPNSIFAKVVRFAIDVLSSTPSIIYGTFGLAFFIGVCRLPLSILSSGLTLTIVILPIMIRSIEDALSGVEKSLRHSSLALGANKTSTTLKVVLPNAMPGIITAIILAIGRVIGESAPVYLTLGTAVRLPIAGFMSSGASMTTQILMLSKEGATAGAMRIMFELAFAIMVLIWLSNSLAHILGNKFAPNYVNIGFRAKWKNRINNLKFFFSKENYLHQKQSFNNFWKKFVPKKKQRHEENKTNKKGEK
;
A
#
# COMPACT_ATOMS: atom_id res chain seq x y z
N MET A 1 43.71 -69.93 29.57
CA MET A 1 44.39 -70.24 28.30
C MET A 1 43.44 -71.02 27.39
N ALA A 2 42.93 -70.40 26.33
CA ALA A 2 42.37 -71.07 25.15
C ALA A 2 42.19 -70.03 24.03
N LYS A 3 43.18 -69.92 23.15
CA LYS A 3 43.09 -69.19 21.87
C LYS A 3 42.12 -69.94 20.96
N LYS A 4 41.03 -69.31 20.53
CA LYS A 4 40.30 -69.72 19.32
C LYS A 4 40.67 -68.74 18.20
N GLU A 5 41.52 -69.21 17.30
CA GLU A 5 41.70 -68.61 15.99
C GLU A 5 40.37 -68.70 15.23
N VAL A 6 39.80 -67.55 14.88
CA VAL A 6 38.72 -67.47 13.91
C VAL A 6 39.32 -66.93 12.63
N THR A 7 39.41 -67.82 11.65
CA THR A 7 39.80 -67.59 10.27
C THR A 7 38.97 -66.47 9.64
N LYS A 8 39.64 -65.49 9.03
CA LYS A 8 39.01 -64.46 8.18
C LYS A 8 38.56 -65.10 6.87
N GLU A 9 37.31 -65.55 6.80
CA GLU A 9 36.67 -65.82 5.50
C GLU A 9 36.51 -64.50 4.72
N LYS A 10 37.19 -64.42 3.57
CA LYS A 10 37.05 -63.33 2.60
C LYS A 10 35.64 -63.39 2.01
N GLN A 11 34.80 -62.41 2.35
CA GLN A 11 33.52 -62.21 1.67
C GLN A 11 33.71 -62.14 0.15
N PRO A 12 32.88 -62.84 -0.65
CA PRO A 12 33.05 -62.94 -2.09
C PRO A 12 32.92 -61.58 -2.78
N PHE A 13 33.77 -61.33 -3.78
CA PHE A 13 33.82 -60.08 -4.56
C PHE A 13 32.44 -59.71 -5.17
N SER A 14 31.60 -60.71 -5.46
CA SER A 14 30.23 -60.53 -5.95
C SER A 14 29.29 -59.87 -4.95
N GLN A 15 29.46 -60.08 -3.63
CA GLN A 15 28.71 -59.40 -2.57
C GLN A 15 29.15 -57.95 -2.39
N LYS A 16 30.46 -57.65 -2.56
CA LYS A 16 30.94 -56.26 -2.61
C LYS A 16 30.40 -55.52 -3.83
N MET A 17 30.28 -56.18 -4.98
CA MET A 17 29.75 -55.58 -6.21
C MET A 17 28.23 -55.39 -6.19
N THR A 18 27.47 -56.26 -5.51
CA THR A 18 26.04 -56.04 -5.24
C THR A 18 25.81 -54.94 -4.19
N LEU A 19 26.62 -54.86 -3.14
CA LEU A 19 26.57 -53.73 -2.19
C LEU A 19 26.99 -52.40 -2.84
N TRP A 20 27.92 -52.43 -3.80
CA TRP A 20 28.32 -51.26 -4.59
C TRP A 20 27.23 -50.86 -5.60
N LYS A 21 26.59 -51.83 -6.28
CA LYS A 21 25.40 -51.60 -7.12
C LYS A 21 24.20 -51.11 -6.32
N ILE A 22 23.97 -51.59 -5.09
CA ILE A 22 22.89 -51.13 -4.18
C ILE A 22 23.20 -49.73 -3.63
N ARG A 23 24.48 -49.38 -3.43
CA ARG A 23 24.89 -47.98 -3.16
C ARG A 23 24.68 -47.08 -4.37
N PHE A 24 24.90 -47.56 -5.59
CA PHE A 24 24.70 -46.78 -6.81
C PHE A 24 23.24 -46.70 -7.28
N THR A 25 22.38 -47.69 -7.00
CA THR A 25 20.93 -47.61 -7.28
C THR A 25 20.17 -46.75 -6.25
N ASN A 26 20.77 -46.46 -5.09
CA ASN A 26 20.27 -45.47 -4.14
C ASN A 26 20.61 -44.00 -4.50
N ASN A 27 21.23 -43.73 -5.66
CA ASN A 27 21.52 -42.36 -6.11
C ASN A 27 20.28 -41.52 -6.52
N PHE A 28 19.06 -42.07 -6.42
CA PHE A 28 17.84 -41.28 -6.48
C PHE A 28 17.75 -40.22 -5.37
N ARG A 29 18.44 -40.40 -4.23
CA ARG A 29 18.58 -39.39 -3.17
C ARG A 29 19.66 -38.35 -3.47
N GLY A 30 20.79 -38.74 -4.09
CA GLY A 30 21.93 -37.85 -4.34
C GLY A 30 21.59 -36.65 -5.24
N ARG A 31 20.97 -36.88 -6.40
CA ARG A 31 20.59 -35.79 -7.33
C ARG A 31 19.52 -34.87 -6.73
N LYS A 32 18.55 -35.43 -6.00
CA LYS A 32 17.52 -34.68 -5.26
C LYS A 32 18.08 -33.90 -4.06
N GLN A 33 19.14 -34.39 -3.41
CA GLN A 33 19.85 -33.67 -2.34
C GLN A 33 20.73 -32.56 -2.86
N ILE A 34 21.45 -32.77 -3.98
CA ILE A 34 22.28 -31.73 -4.60
C ILE A 34 21.39 -30.56 -5.04
N ILE A 35 20.27 -30.84 -5.72
CA ILE A 35 19.29 -29.80 -6.13
C ILE A 35 18.72 -29.06 -4.90
N ASP A 36 18.47 -29.77 -3.80
CA ASP A 36 17.95 -29.17 -2.56
C ASP A 36 19.00 -28.28 -1.86
N SER A 37 20.27 -28.66 -1.91
CA SER A 37 21.38 -27.88 -1.35
C SER A 37 21.72 -26.66 -2.19
N THR A 38 21.79 -26.79 -3.52
CA THR A 38 22.06 -25.66 -4.42
C THR A 38 20.92 -24.64 -4.38
N SER A 39 19.66 -25.10 -4.37
CA SER A 39 18.50 -24.21 -4.24
C SER A 39 18.52 -23.43 -2.93
N LYS A 40 18.90 -24.06 -1.81
CA LYS A 40 19.07 -23.36 -0.53
C LYS A 40 20.12 -22.28 -0.63
N ILE A 41 21.30 -22.57 -1.18
CA ILE A 41 22.39 -21.60 -1.30
C ILE A 41 21.96 -20.38 -2.11
N ILE A 42 21.34 -20.60 -3.27
CA ILE A 42 20.83 -19.52 -4.14
C ILE A 42 19.83 -18.64 -3.36
N ILE A 43 18.87 -19.26 -2.69
CA ILE A 43 17.85 -18.59 -1.89
C ILE A 43 18.49 -17.76 -0.75
N TYR A 44 19.50 -18.30 -0.07
CA TYR A 44 20.26 -17.58 0.96
C TYR A 44 21.01 -16.38 0.37
N CYS A 45 21.65 -16.52 -0.80
CA CYS A 45 22.35 -15.41 -1.46
C CYS A 45 21.40 -14.25 -1.79
N PHE A 46 20.19 -14.52 -2.28
CA PHE A 46 19.19 -13.49 -2.57
C PHE A 46 18.68 -12.77 -1.31
N ALA A 47 18.54 -13.49 -0.19
CA ALA A 47 18.19 -12.88 1.10
C ALA A 47 19.30 -11.94 1.61
N ILE A 48 20.57 -12.35 1.47
CA ILE A 48 21.73 -11.51 1.79
C ILE A 48 21.80 -10.30 0.88
N LEU A 49 21.55 -10.48 -0.43
CA LEU A 49 21.53 -9.40 -1.41
C LEU A 49 20.52 -8.30 -1.03
N THR A 50 19.36 -8.67 -0.48
CA THR A 50 18.36 -7.69 -0.02
C THR A 50 18.88 -6.83 1.13
N ILE A 51 19.60 -7.44 2.09
CA ILE A 51 20.26 -6.70 3.17
C ILE A 51 21.37 -5.81 2.61
N LEU A 52 22.17 -6.34 1.68
CA LEU A 52 23.25 -5.61 1.04
C LEU A 52 22.72 -4.39 0.30
N ILE A 53 21.64 -4.49 -0.46
CA ILE A 53 21.00 -3.36 -1.14
C ILE A 53 20.65 -2.25 -0.15
N LEU A 54 20.06 -2.58 1.00
CA LEU A 54 19.75 -1.59 2.04
C LEU A 54 21.03 -0.96 2.61
N LEU A 55 22.04 -1.77 2.94
CA LEU A 55 23.31 -1.27 3.49
C LEU A 55 24.04 -0.37 2.49
N THR A 56 24.07 -0.72 1.21
CA THR A 56 24.66 0.09 0.15
C THR A 56 23.90 1.39 -0.04
N LEU A 57 22.56 1.35 -0.02
CA LEU A 57 21.73 2.57 -0.10
C LEU A 57 22.06 3.54 1.04
N VAL A 58 22.05 3.06 2.28
CA VAL A 58 22.30 3.90 3.46
C VAL A 58 23.76 4.35 3.49
N GLY A 59 24.70 3.44 3.24
CA GLY A 59 26.13 3.74 3.22
C GLY A 59 26.49 4.79 2.18
N PHE A 60 25.87 4.74 1.00
CA PHE A 60 26.14 5.71 -0.06
C PHE A 60 25.63 7.11 0.30
N ILE A 61 24.42 7.21 0.86
CA ILE A 61 23.85 8.49 1.31
C ILE A 61 24.74 9.10 2.41
N ILE A 62 25.18 8.29 3.37
CA ILE A 62 26.11 8.74 4.42
C ILE A 62 27.42 9.23 3.80
N TYR A 63 28.02 8.45 2.91
CA TYR A 63 29.27 8.79 2.24
C TYR A 63 29.20 10.16 1.53
N LYS A 64 28.16 10.40 0.72
CA LYS A 64 27.96 11.69 0.05
C LYS A 64 27.68 12.84 1.02
N SER A 65 26.98 12.57 2.12
CA SER A 65 26.65 13.61 3.13
C SER A 65 27.86 14.03 3.95
N ILE A 66 28.85 13.14 4.16
CA ILE A 66 30.06 13.45 4.94
C ILE A 66 30.85 14.60 4.30
N TYR A 67 30.98 14.60 2.96
CA TYR A 67 31.66 15.67 2.24
C TYR A 67 31.08 17.04 2.59
N PHE A 68 29.75 17.15 2.63
CA PHE A 68 29.06 18.38 3.01
C PHE A 68 29.38 18.80 4.45
N PHE A 69 29.27 17.88 5.42
CA PHE A 69 29.47 18.21 6.84
C PHE A 69 30.92 18.60 7.18
N GLN A 70 31.90 18.17 6.39
CA GLN A 70 33.30 18.56 6.56
C GLN A 70 33.58 19.98 6.03
N HIS A 71 32.88 20.40 4.98
CA HIS A 71 33.13 21.68 4.30
C HIS A 71 32.14 22.79 4.69
N TYR A 72 31.00 22.46 5.31
CA TYR A 72 29.99 23.43 5.69
C TYR A 72 30.32 24.09 7.05
N PRO A 73 30.26 25.44 7.16
CA PRO A 73 30.46 26.13 8.43
C PRO A 73 29.46 25.64 9.51
N GLY A 74 29.98 25.17 10.64
CA GLY A 74 29.16 24.60 11.72
C GLY A 74 28.73 23.14 11.53
N GLY A 75 29.18 22.49 10.45
CA GLY A 75 28.96 21.06 10.18
C GLY A 75 27.49 20.64 10.26
N PHE A 76 27.24 19.47 10.86
CA PHE A 76 25.88 18.92 11.02
C PHE A 76 24.93 19.84 11.80
N TRP A 77 25.40 20.44 12.89
CA TRP A 77 24.55 21.28 13.74
C TRP A 77 24.24 22.64 13.11
N GLY A 78 25.21 23.25 12.43
CA GLY A 78 25.01 24.49 11.67
C GLY A 78 24.04 24.30 10.49
N PHE A 79 24.08 23.13 9.86
CA PHE A 79 23.11 22.73 8.84
C PHE A 79 21.69 22.59 9.40
N LEU A 80 21.55 21.86 10.52
CA LEU A 80 20.24 21.57 11.12
C LEU A 80 19.56 22.81 11.72
N SER A 81 20.34 23.68 12.37
CA SER A 81 19.86 24.91 13.02
C SER A 81 19.78 26.12 12.09
N GLY A 82 20.35 26.02 10.88
CA GLY A 82 20.34 27.11 9.91
C GLY A 82 18.93 27.45 9.43
N ASN A 83 18.63 28.75 9.36
CA ASN A 83 17.30 29.27 9.05
C ASN A 83 17.06 29.61 7.58
N THR A 84 18.08 29.57 6.73
CA THR A 84 17.99 30.02 5.34
C THR A 84 18.54 28.97 4.41
N TRP A 85 17.75 28.58 3.41
CA TRP A 85 18.18 27.72 2.31
C TRP A 85 18.25 28.53 1.01
N ASN A 86 19.47 28.72 0.51
CA ASN A 86 19.76 29.39 -0.74
C ASN A 86 21.03 28.82 -1.37
N ALA A 87 20.84 27.97 -2.39
CA ALA A 87 21.91 27.30 -3.12
C ALA A 87 22.89 28.29 -3.79
N ASN A 88 22.38 29.39 -4.35
CA ASN A 88 23.21 30.38 -5.06
C ASN A 88 24.21 31.08 -4.11
N ASN A 89 23.81 31.30 -2.86
CA ASN A 89 24.66 31.93 -1.85
C ASN A 89 25.38 30.92 -0.94
N SER A 90 25.37 29.63 -1.29
CA SER A 90 25.98 28.55 -0.50
C SER A 90 25.51 28.50 0.96
N LYS A 91 24.25 28.89 1.22
CA LYS A 91 23.62 28.82 2.56
C LYS A 91 22.65 27.65 2.57
N PHE A 92 22.89 26.67 3.44
CA PHE A 92 22.16 25.39 3.39
C PHE A 92 21.45 25.08 4.71
N GLY A 93 20.84 26.07 5.36
CA GLY A 93 20.08 25.86 6.60
C GLY A 93 18.73 25.19 6.36
N ILE A 94 18.44 24.08 7.04
CA ILE A 94 17.21 23.28 6.79
C ILE A 94 16.15 23.38 7.89
N TRP A 95 16.36 24.19 8.93
CA TRP A 95 15.46 24.26 10.08
C TRP A 95 14.02 24.61 9.68
N ARG A 96 13.84 25.62 8.80
CA ARG A 96 12.53 26.03 8.29
C ARG A 96 11.86 24.92 7.46
N ILE A 97 12.63 24.18 6.66
CA ILE A 97 12.15 23.07 5.84
C ILE A 97 11.68 21.91 6.73
N ILE A 98 12.40 21.60 7.81
CA ILE A 98 11.99 20.58 8.79
C ILE A 98 10.67 20.98 9.45
N ILE A 99 10.56 22.22 9.93
CA ILE A 99 9.34 22.73 10.57
C ILE A 99 8.17 22.71 9.58
N ALA A 100 8.38 23.14 8.33
CA ALA A 100 7.35 23.10 7.29
C ALA A 100 6.88 21.65 7.04
N THR A 101 7.81 20.70 6.90
CA THR A 101 7.51 19.27 6.72
C THR A 101 6.71 18.72 7.90
N PHE A 102 7.06 19.10 9.12
CA PHE A 102 6.34 18.72 10.34
C PHE A 102 4.90 19.27 10.37
N PHE A 103 4.69 20.55 10.04
CA PHE A 103 3.34 21.13 10.01
C PHE A 103 2.48 20.56 8.89
N VAL A 104 3.07 20.28 7.73
CA VAL A 104 2.37 19.58 6.64
C VAL A 104 1.84 18.25 7.15
N LEU A 105 2.69 17.46 7.81
CA LEU A 105 2.32 16.18 8.39
C LEU A 105 1.25 16.33 9.49
N LEU A 106 1.43 17.27 10.41
CA LEU A 106 0.52 17.49 11.54
C LEU A 106 -0.89 17.80 11.05
N ILE A 107 -1.02 18.73 10.09
CA ILE A 107 -2.32 19.13 9.53
C ILE A 107 -2.89 17.98 8.68
N ALA A 108 -2.07 17.29 7.89
CA ALA A 108 -2.54 16.14 7.13
C ALA A 108 -3.13 15.04 8.04
N LEU A 109 -2.49 14.76 9.18
CA LEU A 109 -2.95 13.77 10.14
C LEU A 109 -4.18 14.21 10.93
N LEU A 110 -4.31 15.51 11.19
CA LEU A 110 -5.50 16.08 11.81
C LEU A 110 -6.77 15.77 10.99
N PHE A 111 -6.66 15.75 9.65
CA PHE A 111 -7.76 15.33 8.78
C PHE A 111 -7.80 13.80 8.55
N ALA A 112 -6.66 13.17 8.30
CA ALA A 112 -6.60 11.76 7.88
C ALA A 112 -7.00 10.79 9.00
N ILE A 113 -6.60 11.05 10.26
CA ILE A 113 -6.83 10.11 11.38
C ILE A 113 -8.34 9.99 11.70
N PRO A 114 -9.09 11.08 11.92
CA PRO A 114 -10.53 10.96 12.19
C PRO A 114 -11.27 10.31 11.04
N LEU A 115 -10.98 10.72 9.79
CA LEU A 115 -11.61 10.14 8.61
C LEU A 115 -11.32 8.63 8.50
N THR A 116 -10.09 8.20 8.79
CA THR A 116 -9.71 6.78 8.79
C THR A 116 -10.49 5.99 9.83
N ILE A 117 -10.47 6.44 11.10
CA ILE A 117 -11.06 5.69 12.21
C ILE A 117 -12.56 5.57 12.01
N PHE A 118 -13.26 6.68 11.71
CA PHE A 118 -14.70 6.64 11.56
C PHE A 118 -15.13 5.89 10.30
N SER A 119 -14.46 6.09 9.16
CA SER A 119 -14.84 5.40 7.93
C SER A 119 -14.60 3.89 8.02
N SER A 120 -13.47 3.45 8.58
CA SER A 120 -13.17 2.03 8.74
C SER A 120 -14.15 1.32 9.66
N LEU A 121 -14.56 1.95 10.77
CA LEU A 121 -15.59 1.42 11.67
C LEU A 121 -16.97 1.31 10.98
N TYR A 122 -17.35 2.32 10.20
CA TYR A 122 -18.61 2.29 9.47
C TYR A 122 -18.63 1.18 8.43
N ILE A 123 -17.55 1.10 7.64
CA ILE A 123 -17.40 0.11 6.59
C ILE A 123 -17.35 -1.31 7.18
N SER A 124 -16.65 -1.50 8.31
CA SER A 124 -16.49 -2.83 8.91
C SER A 124 -17.75 -3.33 9.59
N GLU A 125 -18.44 -2.49 10.38
CA GLU A 125 -19.52 -2.90 11.27
C GLU A 125 -20.93 -2.63 10.75
N TYR A 126 -21.14 -1.64 9.87
CA TYR A 126 -22.49 -1.20 9.47
C TYR A 126 -22.88 -1.54 8.03
N LEU A 127 -21.91 -1.58 7.11
CA LEU A 127 -22.20 -1.89 5.71
C LEU A 127 -22.51 -3.38 5.48
N SER A 128 -23.48 -3.66 4.61
CA SER A 128 -23.74 -5.02 4.15
C SER A 128 -22.57 -5.57 3.31
N PRO A 129 -22.33 -6.89 3.24
CA PRO A 129 -21.16 -7.46 2.56
C PRO A 129 -21.03 -7.07 1.06
N ARG A 130 -22.15 -6.75 0.39
CA ARG A 130 -22.13 -6.29 -1.00
C ARG A 130 -21.69 -4.83 -1.12
N ILE A 131 -22.25 -3.95 -0.29
CA ILE A 131 -21.92 -2.51 -0.30
C ILE A 131 -20.50 -2.30 0.21
N LYS A 132 -20.12 -3.02 1.27
CA LYS A 132 -18.78 -3.04 1.83
C LYS A 132 -17.71 -3.32 0.76
N ARG A 133 -17.89 -4.38 -0.03
CA ARG A 133 -16.98 -4.70 -1.15
C ARG A 133 -16.91 -3.58 -2.19
N LYS A 134 -18.03 -2.94 -2.54
CA LYS A 134 -18.04 -1.81 -3.47
C LYS A 134 -17.29 -0.59 -2.90
N VAL A 135 -17.55 -0.23 -1.64
CA VAL A 135 -16.91 0.92 -0.98
C VAL A 135 -15.40 0.69 -0.82
N ILE A 136 -14.99 -0.51 -0.39
CA ILE A 136 -13.58 -0.90 -0.32
C ILE A 136 -12.95 -0.79 -1.72
N GLY A 137 -13.63 -1.29 -2.75
CA GLY A 137 -13.17 -1.17 -4.14
C GLY A 137 -12.95 0.28 -4.55
N ILE A 138 -13.90 1.19 -4.27
CA ILE A 138 -13.75 2.63 -4.56
C ILE A 138 -12.56 3.21 -3.81
N ILE A 139 -12.41 2.93 -2.52
CA ILE A 139 -11.28 3.43 -1.72
C ILE A 139 -9.94 2.90 -2.27
N GLN A 140 -9.89 1.65 -2.72
CA GLN A 140 -8.71 1.06 -3.34
C GLN A 140 -8.37 1.67 -4.70
N LEU A 141 -9.36 2.17 -5.45
CA LEU A 141 -9.07 2.95 -6.68
C LEU A 141 -8.23 4.18 -6.36
N LEU A 142 -8.47 4.86 -5.22
CA LEU A 142 -7.67 6.00 -4.79
C LEU A 142 -6.21 5.61 -4.49
N ALA A 143 -5.96 4.39 -4.01
CA ALA A 143 -4.59 3.88 -3.82
C ALA A 143 -3.85 3.63 -5.15
N GLY A 144 -4.60 3.34 -6.21
CA GLY A 144 -4.08 3.09 -7.56
C GLY A 144 -3.83 4.37 -8.38
N ILE A 145 -4.29 5.53 -7.92
CA ILE A 145 -4.01 6.81 -8.57
C ILE A 145 -2.55 7.21 -8.28
N PRO A 146 -1.72 7.52 -9.30
CA PRO A 146 -0.37 8.04 -9.10
C PRO A 146 -0.35 9.35 -8.31
N SER A 147 0.72 9.62 -7.57
CA SER A 147 0.79 10.81 -6.73
C SER A 147 0.79 12.13 -7.50
N VAL A 148 1.45 12.16 -8.66
CA VAL A 148 1.44 13.32 -9.57
C VAL A 148 0.03 13.67 -10.03
N VAL A 149 -0.86 12.69 -10.16
CA VAL A 149 -2.26 12.91 -10.53
C VAL A 149 -3.05 13.56 -9.37
N PHE A 150 -2.72 13.24 -8.11
CA PHE A 150 -3.23 14.01 -6.96
C PHE A 150 -2.72 15.44 -6.96
N GLY A 151 -1.43 15.65 -7.28
CA GLY A 151 -0.84 16.98 -7.43
C GLY A 151 -1.57 17.81 -8.49
N LEU A 152 -1.82 17.24 -9.68
CA LEU A 152 -2.59 17.87 -10.75
C LEU A 152 -4.02 18.19 -10.32
N PHE A 153 -4.72 17.24 -9.68
CA PHE A 153 -6.07 17.48 -9.16
C PHE A 153 -6.10 18.65 -8.17
N ALA A 154 -5.14 18.67 -7.24
CA ALA A 154 -5.02 19.71 -6.24
C ALA A 154 -4.71 21.06 -6.88
N LEU A 155 -3.78 21.12 -7.84
CA LEU A 155 -3.47 22.34 -8.58
C LEU A 155 -4.69 22.88 -9.33
N ALA A 156 -5.48 22.00 -9.94
CA ALA A 156 -6.60 22.42 -10.79
C ALA A 156 -7.89 22.75 -10.03
N ILE A 157 -8.09 22.20 -8.82
CA ILE A 157 -9.35 22.29 -8.08
C ILE A 157 -9.13 22.81 -6.67
N LEU A 158 -8.30 22.16 -5.85
CA LEU A 158 -8.12 22.55 -4.46
C LEU A 158 -7.44 23.92 -4.33
N GLY A 159 -6.39 24.19 -5.11
CA GLY A 159 -5.67 25.45 -5.11
C GLY A 159 -6.58 26.65 -5.41
N PRO A 160 -7.29 26.67 -6.56
CA PRO A 160 -8.27 27.71 -6.88
C PRO A 160 -9.38 27.81 -5.84
N LEU A 161 -9.86 26.69 -5.28
CA LEU A 161 -10.88 26.70 -4.22
C LEU A 161 -10.39 27.43 -2.96
N PHE A 162 -9.16 27.20 -2.52
CA PHE A 162 -8.60 27.94 -1.38
C PHE A 162 -8.25 29.38 -1.71
N MET A 163 -7.90 29.69 -2.96
CA MET A 163 -7.71 31.06 -3.42
C MET A 163 -9.03 31.85 -3.33
N LEU A 164 -10.17 31.24 -3.70
CA LEU A 164 -11.49 31.83 -3.50
C LEU A 164 -11.84 32.05 -2.01
N MET A 165 -11.26 31.26 -1.10
CA MET A 165 -11.40 31.42 0.34
C MET A 165 -10.42 32.45 0.94
N GLY A 166 -9.63 33.15 0.10
CA GLY A 166 -8.70 34.20 0.52
C GLY A 166 -7.23 33.78 0.63
N ALA A 167 -6.83 32.61 0.11
CA ALA A 167 -5.42 32.24 0.03
C ALA A 167 -4.68 33.10 -1.02
N PRO A 168 -3.44 33.55 -0.73
CA PRO A 168 -2.66 34.40 -1.65
C PRO A 168 -2.13 33.65 -2.89
N SER A 169 -2.05 32.33 -2.84
CA SER A 169 -1.56 31.49 -3.93
C SER A 169 -2.34 30.17 -3.99
N THR A 170 -2.43 29.58 -5.18
CA THR A 170 -3.01 28.24 -5.38
C THR A 170 -2.16 27.13 -4.77
N SER A 171 -0.87 27.39 -4.57
CA SER A 171 0.09 26.45 -4.00
C SER A 171 0.49 26.94 -2.61
N ASN A 172 0.11 26.19 -1.58
CA ASN A 172 0.30 26.56 -0.19
C ASN A 172 0.28 25.33 0.75
N LEU A 173 0.62 25.55 2.01
CA LEU A 173 0.68 24.53 3.06
C LEU A 173 -0.65 23.78 3.25
N LEU A 174 -1.80 24.46 3.27
CA LEU A 174 -3.10 23.80 3.48
C LEU A 174 -3.51 22.89 2.31
N VAL A 175 -3.36 23.37 1.06
CA VAL A 175 -3.60 22.59 -0.16
C VAL A 175 -2.74 21.33 -0.13
N THR A 176 -1.47 21.48 0.24
CA THR A 176 -0.52 20.37 0.37
C THR A 176 -0.97 19.36 1.42
N SER A 177 -1.25 19.81 2.65
CA SER A 177 -1.66 18.94 3.75
C SER A 177 -2.95 18.16 3.46
N ILE A 178 -3.97 18.82 2.89
CA ILE A 178 -5.24 18.16 2.58
C ILE A 178 -5.04 17.12 1.47
N THR A 179 -4.29 17.46 0.41
CA THR A 179 -4.00 16.53 -0.67
C THR A 179 -3.27 15.29 -0.17
N LEU A 180 -2.24 15.48 0.67
CA LEU A 180 -1.51 14.38 1.28
C LEU A 180 -2.35 13.56 2.26
N ALA A 181 -3.26 14.20 3.01
CA ALA A 181 -4.20 13.49 3.87
C ALA A 181 -5.02 12.47 3.07
N PHE A 182 -5.67 12.93 1.99
CA PHE A 182 -6.47 12.06 1.13
C PHE A 182 -5.66 10.97 0.44
N MET A 183 -4.41 11.27 0.06
CA MET A 183 -3.51 10.29 -0.52
C MET A 183 -3.13 9.17 0.47
N GLY A 184 -3.02 9.48 1.77
CA GLY A 184 -2.73 8.50 2.82
C GLY A 184 -3.93 7.63 3.21
N LEU A 185 -5.16 8.12 3.03
CA LEU A 185 -6.39 7.47 3.50
C LEU A 185 -6.59 6.03 3.02
N PRO A 186 -6.36 5.64 1.75
CA PRO A 186 -6.67 4.30 1.29
C PRO A 186 -5.89 3.22 2.02
N ILE A 187 -4.61 3.49 2.32
CA ILE A 187 -3.75 2.58 3.07
C ILE A 187 -4.25 2.50 4.50
N MET A 188 -4.45 3.65 5.15
CA MET A 188 -4.89 3.70 6.54
C MET A 188 -6.25 3.01 6.72
N ILE A 189 -7.22 3.26 5.83
CA ILE A 189 -8.57 2.67 5.90
C ILE A 189 -8.54 1.18 5.60
N SER A 190 -7.86 0.73 4.54
CA SER A 190 -7.84 -0.68 4.16
C SER A 190 -7.21 -1.55 5.24
N LEU A 191 -6.08 -1.11 5.81
CA LEU A 191 -5.42 -1.80 6.90
C LEU A 191 -6.23 -1.74 8.22
N SER A 192 -6.93 -0.64 8.47
CA SER A 192 -7.83 -0.53 9.63
C SER A 192 -9.05 -1.44 9.52
N ILE A 193 -9.61 -1.63 8.32
CA ILE A 193 -10.70 -2.59 8.08
C ILE A 193 -10.20 -4.01 8.38
N ASN A 194 -9.04 -4.40 7.84
CA ASN A 194 -8.43 -5.70 8.12
C ASN A 194 -8.18 -5.89 9.63
N ALA A 195 -7.76 -4.84 10.33
CA ALA A 195 -7.57 -4.86 11.78
C ALA A 195 -8.87 -5.13 12.55
N LEU A 196 -9.97 -4.48 12.14
CA LEU A 196 -11.29 -4.58 12.76
C LEU A 196 -11.96 -5.93 12.50
N GLU A 197 -11.83 -6.46 11.28
CA GLU A 197 -12.37 -7.77 10.90
C GLU A 197 -11.67 -8.94 11.61
N ASN A 198 -10.40 -8.76 11.96
CA ASN A 198 -9.64 -9.74 12.75
C ASN A 198 -10.02 -9.77 14.25
N VAL A 199 -10.96 -8.93 14.70
CA VAL A 199 -11.48 -9.00 16.08
C VAL A 199 -12.42 -10.22 16.19
N PRO A 200 -12.27 -11.12 17.17
CA PRO A 200 -13.13 -12.29 17.32
C PRO A 200 -14.61 -11.91 17.48
N ASP A 201 -15.51 -12.61 16.79
CA ASP A 201 -16.95 -12.34 16.85
C ASP A 201 -17.57 -12.61 18.23
N SER A 202 -16.93 -13.43 19.06
CA SER A 202 -17.33 -13.64 20.46
C SER A 202 -17.37 -12.32 21.26
N TYR A 203 -16.50 -11.35 20.95
CA TYR A 203 -16.53 -10.03 21.58
C TYR A 203 -17.76 -9.23 21.16
N ARG A 204 -18.18 -9.35 19.89
CA ARG A 204 -19.39 -8.68 19.37
C ARG A 204 -20.63 -9.30 20.03
N PHE A 205 -20.81 -10.62 19.91
CA PHE A 205 -21.98 -11.30 20.44
C PHE A 205 -22.07 -11.21 21.96
N GLY A 206 -20.96 -11.38 22.68
CA GLY A 206 -20.93 -11.25 24.14
C GLY A 206 -21.36 -9.87 24.62
N SER A 207 -20.93 -8.81 23.94
CA SER A 207 -21.33 -7.45 24.30
C SER A 207 -22.81 -7.14 24.07
N LEU A 208 -23.37 -7.65 22.96
CA LEU A 208 -24.77 -7.46 22.62
C LEU A 208 -25.67 -8.26 23.57
N ALA A 209 -25.25 -9.47 23.95
CA ALA A 209 -25.92 -10.29 24.96
C ALA A 209 -25.97 -9.60 26.34
N LEU A 210 -24.94 -8.81 26.67
CA LEU A 210 -24.93 -7.94 27.85
C LEU A 210 -25.74 -6.64 27.69
N GLY A 211 -26.61 -6.54 26.67
CA GLY A 211 -27.53 -5.42 26.48
C GLY A 211 -26.87 -4.12 25.98
N LEU A 212 -25.62 -4.16 25.50
CA LEU A 212 -24.98 -2.99 24.90
C LEU A 212 -25.53 -2.73 23.50
N SER A 213 -25.68 -1.46 23.14
CA SER A 213 -26.04 -1.05 21.77
C SER A 213 -24.90 -1.35 20.80
N LYS A 214 -25.23 -1.63 19.53
CA LYS A 214 -24.24 -1.87 18.46
C LYS A 214 -23.17 -0.76 18.37
N THR A 215 -23.55 0.50 18.50
CA THR A 215 -22.64 1.67 18.55
C THR A 215 -21.66 1.58 19.71
N HIS A 216 -22.15 1.33 20.93
CA HIS A 216 -21.29 1.13 22.10
C HIS A 216 -20.36 -0.07 21.93
N THR A 217 -20.84 -1.19 21.38
CA THR A 217 -20.00 -2.35 21.04
C THR A 217 -18.89 -1.96 20.07
N THR A 218 -19.22 -1.24 19.00
CA THR A 218 -18.25 -0.76 18.00
C THR A 218 -17.17 0.13 18.65
N TYR A 219 -17.54 1.16 19.41
CA TYR A 219 -16.59 2.12 19.96
C TYR A 219 -15.81 1.62 21.18
N ARG A 220 -16.46 0.91 22.10
CA ARG A 220 -15.82 0.54 23.38
C ARG A 220 -15.15 -0.82 23.37
N ILE A 221 -15.56 -1.72 22.47
CA ILE A 221 -15.10 -3.10 22.46
C ILE A 221 -14.31 -3.38 21.19
N VAL A 222 -14.93 -3.23 20.02
CA VAL A 222 -14.28 -3.53 18.74
C VAL A 222 -13.10 -2.58 18.49
N LEU A 223 -13.34 -1.27 18.52
CA LEU A 223 -12.30 -0.25 18.33
C LEU A 223 -11.19 -0.39 19.36
N ARG A 224 -11.52 -0.62 20.64
CA ARG A 224 -10.52 -0.77 21.71
C ARG A 224 -9.70 -2.05 21.56
N SER A 225 -10.30 -3.13 21.06
CA SER A 225 -9.59 -4.38 20.78
C SER A 225 -8.69 -4.25 19.55
N ALA A 226 -9.07 -3.46 18.55
CA ALA A 226 -8.31 -3.27 17.31
C ALA A 226 -7.33 -2.07 17.35
N TRP A 227 -7.39 -1.22 18.39
CA TRP A 227 -6.70 0.08 18.46
C TRP A 227 -5.22 0.03 18.09
N PHE A 228 -4.48 -0.97 18.58
CA PHE A 228 -3.06 -1.10 18.26
C PHE A 228 -2.80 -1.42 16.77
N LYS A 229 -3.62 -2.29 16.16
CA LYS A 229 -3.53 -2.58 14.74
C LYS A 229 -3.95 -1.38 13.88
N ILE A 230 -4.92 -0.58 14.36
CA ILE A 230 -5.32 0.68 13.71
C ILE A 230 -4.19 1.72 13.79
N ILE A 231 -3.50 1.85 14.94
CA ILE A 231 -2.31 2.72 15.04
C ILE A 231 -1.26 2.29 14.01
N THR A 232 -1.00 0.99 13.85
CA THR A 232 -0.02 0.51 12.86
C THR A 232 -0.44 0.83 11.43
N ALA A 233 -1.74 0.78 11.13
CA ALA A 233 -2.30 1.20 9.84
C ALA A 233 -2.13 2.70 9.60
N ILE A 234 -2.40 3.53 10.61
CA ILE A 234 -2.20 4.99 10.55
C ILE A 234 -0.72 5.31 10.33
N MET A 235 0.18 4.67 11.06
CA MET A 235 1.62 4.90 10.94
C MET A 235 2.17 4.51 9.57
N MET A 236 1.64 3.46 8.93
CA MET A 236 1.99 3.16 7.52
C MET A 236 1.58 4.30 6.57
N GLY A 237 0.45 4.96 6.83
CA GLY A 237 0.07 6.15 6.07
C GLY A 237 0.95 7.37 6.38
N VAL A 238 1.38 7.56 7.63
CA VAL A 238 2.37 8.60 8.02
C VAL A 238 3.66 8.46 7.24
N ALA A 239 4.21 7.25 7.15
CA ALA A 239 5.44 6.98 6.40
C ALA A 239 5.31 7.39 4.93
N ARG A 240 4.14 7.15 4.31
CA ARG A 240 3.85 7.59 2.95
C ARG A 240 3.73 9.11 2.82
N ILE A 241 3.06 9.79 3.76
CA ILE A 241 2.85 11.25 3.72
C ILE A 241 4.18 12.00 3.85
N ILE A 242 5.06 11.58 4.77
CA ILE A 242 6.37 12.23 4.98
C ILE A 242 7.27 12.09 3.75
N GLY A 243 7.20 10.93 3.10
CA GLY A 243 8.00 10.63 1.92
C GLY A 243 7.40 11.11 0.60
N GLU A 244 6.26 11.79 0.62
CA GLU A 244 5.60 12.23 -0.60
C GLU A 244 6.28 13.47 -1.17
N THR A 245 6.56 13.41 -2.47
CA THR A 245 7.54 14.29 -3.12
C THR A 245 6.93 14.95 -4.34
N MET A 246 6.42 14.16 -5.28
CA MET A 246 6.04 14.67 -6.59
C MET A 246 4.71 15.44 -6.56
N ALA A 247 3.73 14.98 -5.76
CA ALA A 247 2.52 15.77 -5.53
C ALA A 247 2.87 17.11 -4.85
N VAL A 248 3.78 17.07 -3.86
CA VAL A 248 4.20 18.23 -3.06
C VAL A 248 4.93 19.26 -3.92
N MET A 249 5.83 18.82 -4.81
CA MET A 249 6.53 19.69 -5.76
C MET A 249 5.59 20.52 -6.64
N MET A 250 4.36 20.06 -6.89
CA MET A 250 3.39 20.78 -7.71
C MET A 250 2.58 21.82 -6.91
N ILE A 251 2.36 21.58 -5.61
CA ILE A 251 1.33 22.29 -4.84
C ILE A 251 1.82 22.98 -3.55
N ALA A 252 3.07 22.74 -3.13
CA ALA A 252 3.62 23.36 -1.93
C ALA A 252 4.05 24.81 -2.11
N GLY A 253 4.28 25.21 -3.37
CA GLY A 253 4.78 26.54 -3.74
C GLY A 253 6.31 26.67 -3.67
N ASN A 254 6.99 25.67 -3.09
CA ASN A 254 8.43 25.44 -3.18
C ASN A 254 9.30 26.62 -2.74
N ALA A 255 8.88 27.31 -1.68
CA ALA A 255 9.66 28.37 -1.04
C ALA A 255 10.28 27.86 0.27
N PRO A 256 11.59 27.51 0.31
CA PRO A 256 12.24 26.95 1.51
C PRO A 256 12.14 27.85 2.75
N ASP A 257 12.24 29.16 2.56
CA ASP A 257 12.15 30.16 3.63
C ASP A 257 10.73 30.76 3.76
N GLY A 258 9.76 30.25 3.00
CA GLY A 258 8.43 30.84 2.83
C GLY A 258 7.45 30.62 4.00
N LEU A 259 7.81 29.79 4.99
CA LEU A 259 6.97 29.55 6.16
C LEU A 259 6.86 30.80 7.05
N LYS A 260 5.66 31.38 7.12
CA LYS A 260 5.37 32.61 7.88
C LYS A 260 4.86 32.27 9.29
N LEU A 261 5.74 32.26 10.28
CA LEU A 261 5.38 31.96 11.69
C LEU A 261 4.83 33.16 12.46
N GLY A 262 5.20 34.40 12.10
CA GLY A 262 4.90 35.60 12.89
C GLY A 262 3.67 36.41 12.49
N ASN A 263 3.04 36.12 11.34
CA ASN A 263 2.13 37.07 10.69
C ASN A 263 0.64 36.67 10.79
N GLY A 264 0.26 35.92 11.84
CA GLY A 264 -1.11 35.45 12.08
C GLY A 264 -1.46 34.09 11.45
N PHE A 265 -2.52 33.45 11.96
CA PHE A 265 -2.90 32.06 11.63
C PHE A 265 -3.23 31.84 10.14
N ILE A 266 -3.93 32.79 9.50
CA ILE A 266 -4.30 32.71 8.08
C ILE A 266 -3.04 32.70 7.20
N ASN A 267 -2.10 33.62 7.44
CA ASN A 267 -0.84 33.70 6.69
C ASN A 267 0.07 32.50 6.92
N PHE A 268 0.01 31.90 8.10
CA PHE A 268 0.71 30.67 8.42
C PHE A 268 0.15 29.48 7.61
N ILE A 269 -1.17 29.28 7.64
CA ILE A 269 -1.83 28.16 6.94
C ILE A 269 -1.72 28.26 5.42
N PHE A 270 -1.72 29.47 4.87
CA PHE A 270 -1.56 29.68 3.43
C PHE A 270 -0.14 30.07 3.01
N SER A 271 0.86 29.78 3.83
CA SER A 271 2.25 29.99 3.46
C SER A 271 2.69 29.06 2.31
N SER A 272 3.53 29.58 1.41
CA SER A 272 4.27 28.78 0.44
C SER A 272 5.44 28.14 1.16
N ILE A 273 5.63 26.84 0.98
CA ILE A 273 6.59 26.04 1.73
C ILE A 273 7.37 25.11 0.81
N ALA A 274 8.50 24.61 1.30
CA ALA A 274 9.16 23.44 0.75
C ALA A 274 9.25 22.35 1.82
N THR A 275 9.11 21.09 1.43
CA THR A 275 9.37 19.95 2.31
C THR A 275 10.74 19.37 2.01
N LEU A 276 11.31 18.61 2.95
CA LEU A 276 12.61 17.95 2.76
C LEU A 276 12.64 17.14 1.46
N ALA A 277 11.53 16.48 1.17
CA ALA A 277 11.40 15.59 0.04
C ALA A 277 11.24 16.35 -1.30
N SER A 278 10.49 17.46 -1.32
CA SER A 278 10.35 18.30 -2.52
C SER A 278 11.63 19.07 -2.84
N THR A 279 12.37 19.55 -1.83
CA THR A 279 13.65 20.25 -2.02
C THR A 279 14.67 19.35 -2.72
N ILE A 280 14.80 18.09 -2.28
CA ILE A 280 15.64 17.10 -2.96
C ILE A 280 15.20 16.93 -4.42
N GLY A 281 13.90 16.72 -4.65
CA GLY A 281 13.39 16.47 -6.00
C GLY A 281 13.56 17.66 -6.95
N LEU A 282 13.47 18.89 -6.47
CA LEU A 282 13.58 20.08 -7.32
C LEU A 282 15.03 20.37 -7.69
N GLU A 283 15.92 20.35 -6.70
CA GLU A 283 17.25 20.93 -6.83
C GLU A 283 18.33 19.91 -7.24
N MET A 284 18.04 18.60 -7.15
CA MET A 284 19.05 17.55 -7.42
C MET A 284 19.53 17.52 -8.87
N LEU A 285 18.64 17.78 -9.85
CA LEU A 285 19.02 17.85 -11.27
C LEU A 285 19.51 19.24 -11.70
N GLU A 286 19.28 20.25 -10.87
CA GLU A 286 19.68 21.65 -11.09
C GLU A 286 20.89 22.02 -10.21
N ASN A 287 21.73 21.03 -9.92
CA ASN A 287 22.82 21.18 -8.96
C ASN A 287 23.83 22.26 -9.42
N SER A 288 24.21 23.11 -8.47
CA SER A 288 25.06 24.28 -8.74
C SER A 288 26.53 24.03 -8.37
N GLY A 289 26.88 22.78 -8.08
CA GLY A 289 28.22 22.37 -7.66
C GLY A 289 28.21 21.20 -6.65
N PRO A 290 29.40 20.68 -6.31
CA PRO A 290 29.55 19.50 -5.43
C PRO A 290 29.06 19.76 -3.99
N MET A 291 29.16 21.01 -3.53
CA MET A 291 28.65 21.39 -2.21
C MET A 291 27.12 21.35 -2.15
N HIS A 292 26.45 21.85 -3.19
CA HIS A 292 25.00 21.81 -3.28
C HIS A 292 24.50 20.36 -3.41
N GLU A 293 25.11 19.54 -4.28
CA GLU A 293 24.75 18.14 -4.44
C GLU A 293 24.88 17.36 -3.11
N SER A 294 25.99 17.52 -2.40
CA SER A 294 26.22 16.86 -1.11
C SER A 294 25.29 17.35 0.01
N ALA A 295 24.86 18.62 -0.02
CA ALA A 295 23.83 19.15 0.87
C ALA A 295 22.47 18.46 0.66
N LEU A 296 22.08 18.18 -0.58
CA LEU A 296 20.84 17.48 -0.89
C LEU A 296 20.87 16.01 -0.42
N TYR A 297 22.03 15.33 -0.50
CA TYR A 297 22.20 14.02 0.14
C TYR A 297 22.09 14.12 1.67
N ALA A 298 22.60 15.19 2.28
CA ALA A 298 22.44 15.43 3.71
C ALA A 298 20.97 15.63 4.13
N ILE A 299 20.16 16.33 3.31
CA ILE A 299 18.69 16.37 3.49
C ILE A 299 18.10 14.95 3.42
N GLY A 300 18.52 14.16 2.43
CA GLY A 300 18.09 12.77 2.27
C GLY A 300 18.43 11.90 3.49
N LEU A 301 19.60 12.10 4.08
CA LEU A 301 20.03 11.44 5.32
C LEU A 301 19.14 11.84 6.50
N VAL A 302 18.83 13.12 6.67
CA VAL A 302 17.91 13.59 7.73
C VAL A 302 16.52 12.99 7.55
N LEU A 303 15.99 13.01 6.33
CA LEU A 303 14.70 12.41 6.00
C LEU A 303 14.69 10.89 6.31
N PHE A 304 15.75 10.17 5.94
CA PHE A 304 15.90 8.75 6.25
C PHE A 304 15.93 8.48 7.77
N ILE A 305 16.64 9.31 8.54
CA ILE A 305 16.71 9.21 10.01
C ILE A 305 15.33 9.43 10.63
N ILE A 306 14.60 10.47 10.21
CA ILE A 306 13.24 10.76 10.70
C ILE A 306 12.33 9.54 10.49
N VAL A 307 12.37 8.96 9.29
CA VAL A 307 11.59 7.78 8.94
C VAL A 307 12.02 6.55 9.76
N CYS A 308 13.32 6.33 9.93
CA CYS A 308 13.84 5.25 10.76
C CYS A 308 13.37 5.36 12.22
N ILE A 309 13.39 6.56 12.80
CA ILE A 309 12.91 6.81 14.17
C ILE A 309 11.43 6.45 14.28
N ILE A 310 10.61 6.87 13.30
CA ILE A 310 9.18 6.54 13.26
C ILE A 310 8.99 5.01 13.17
N ASN A 311 9.75 4.32 12.33
CA ASN A 311 9.64 2.86 12.19
C ASN A 311 10.07 2.10 13.45
N ILE A 312 11.16 2.52 14.09
CA ILE A 312 11.61 1.94 15.35
C ILE A 312 10.53 2.13 16.42
N PHE A 313 9.90 3.31 16.46
CA PHE A 313 8.78 3.59 17.36
C PHE A 313 7.58 2.65 17.09
N ILE A 314 7.23 2.40 15.83
CA ILE A 314 6.17 1.43 15.45
C ILE A 314 6.49 0.04 15.98
N ILE A 315 7.68 -0.47 15.70
CA ILE A 315 8.09 -1.84 16.07
C ILE A 315 8.15 -2.00 17.59
N SER A 316 8.70 -1.00 18.30
CA SER A 316 8.77 -0.98 19.76
C SER A 316 7.38 -1.00 20.40
N SER A 317 6.46 -0.17 19.89
CA SER A 317 5.07 -0.11 20.36
C SER A 317 4.34 -1.46 20.21
N GLN A 318 4.55 -2.15 19.09
CA GLN A 318 3.99 -3.49 18.86
C GLN A 318 4.57 -4.54 19.82
N ALA A 319 5.89 -4.55 20.01
CA ALA A 319 6.58 -5.52 20.86
C ALA A 319 6.14 -5.39 22.34
N PHE A 320 5.97 -4.17 22.83
CA PHE A 320 5.50 -3.89 24.18
C PHE A 320 4.06 -4.42 24.40
N HIS A 321 3.16 -4.19 23.44
CA HIS A 321 1.78 -4.66 23.55
C HIS A 321 1.67 -6.19 23.59
N ASN A 322 2.38 -6.89 22.70
CA ASN A 322 2.38 -8.35 22.67
C ASN A 322 2.89 -8.96 23.99
N ARG A 323 3.89 -8.35 24.62
CA ARG A 323 4.38 -8.75 25.96
C ARG A 323 3.31 -8.56 27.04
N LYS A 324 2.62 -7.41 27.07
CA LYS A 324 1.56 -7.12 28.06
C LYS A 324 0.36 -8.05 27.93
N ARG A 325 -0.06 -8.37 26.70
CA ARG A 325 -1.14 -9.33 26.44
C ARG A 325 -0.79 -10.73 26.95
N ASN A 326 0.42 -11.21 26.64
CA ASN A 326 0.86 -12.53 27.06
C ASN A 326 1.05 -12.63 28.59
N TYR A 327 1.44 -11.53 29.25
CA TYR A 327 1.52 -11.46 30.71
C TYR A 327 0.12 -11.53 31.37
N HIS A 328 -0.86 -10.75 30.88
CA HIS A 328 -2.23 -10.81 31.42
C HIS A 328 -2.93 -12.14 31.15
N ALA A 329 -2.74 -12.75 29.98
CA ALA A 329 -3.28 -14.08 29.68
C ALA A 329 -2.76 -15.13 30.69
N ARG A 330 -1.46 -15.10 30.99
CA ARG A 330 -0.83 -15.97 32.00
C ARG A 330 -1.32 -15.72 33.43
N LYS A 331 -1.68 -14.47 33.76
CA LYS A 331 -2.20 -14.08 35.08
C LYS A 331 -3.67 -14.50 35.28
N ILE A 332 -4.50 -14.39 34.24
CA ILE A 332 -5.91 -14.79 34.29
C ILE A 332 -6.06 -16.31 34.41
N THR A 333 -5.22 -17.10 33.72
CA THR A 333 -5.20 -18.57 33.87
C THR A 333 -4.81 -19.04 35.26
N LYS A 334 -4.17 -18.20 36.09
CA LYS A 334 -3.76 -18.53 37.46
C LYS A 334 -4.78 -18.17 38.55
N GLY A 335 -5.90 -17.51 38.22
CA GLY A 335 -6.76 -16.89 39.22
C GLY A 335 -8.26 -16.86 38.93
N LEU A 336 -8.78 -17.73 38.05
CA LEU A 336 -10.22 -17.94 37.91
C LEU A 336 -10.70 -19.00 38.92
N LEU A 337 -10.48 -18.72 40.20
CA LEU A 337 -11.32 -19.30 41.24
C LEU A 337 -12.69 -18.62 41.10
N LEU A 338 -13.67 -19.36 40.59
CA LEU A 338 -15.09 -19.03 40.63
C LEU A 338 -15.54 -18.95 42.10
N SER A 339 -15.18 -17.87 42.77
CA SER A 339 -15.59 -17.57 44.14
C SER A 339 -15.99 -16.11 44.25
N LYS A 340 -17.27 -15.88 43.98
CA LYS A 340 -18.16 -15.05 44.81
C LYS A 340 -19.57 -15.22 44.29
N SER A 341 -20.45 -15.69 45.16
CA SER A 341 -21.90 -15.76 44.92
C SER A 341 -22.39 -14.44 44.33
N TYR A 342 -22.89 -14.52 43.09
CA TYR A 342 -23.37 -13.36 42.35
C TYR A 342 -24.78 -13.02 42.84
N ASN A 343 -24.94 -11.86 43.47
CA ASN A 343 -26.25 -11.36 43.87
C ASN A 343 -26.99 -10.77 42.66
N ALA A 344 -27.91 -11.57 42.09
CA ALA A 344 -28.70 -11.22 40.91
C ALA A 344 -29.44 -9.88 41.05
N ASN A 345 -29.89 -9.52 42.27
CA ASN A 345 -30.60 -8.27 42.52
C ASN A 345 -29.68 -7.05 42.42
N LYS A 346 -28.42 -7.16 42.85
CA LYS A 346 -27.44 -6.06 42.76
C LYS A 346 -27.01 -5.83 41.31
N ILE A 347 -26.88 -6.91 40.53
CA ILE A 347 -26.66 -6.82 39.08
C ILE A 347 -27.88 -6.21 38.42
N ASN A 348 -29.09 -6.73 38.66
CA ASN A 348 -30.31 -6.20 38.04
C ASN A 348 -30.54 -4.74 38.38
N LYS A 349 -30.27 -4.30 39.62
CA LYS A 349 -30.37 -2.89 40.01
C LYS A 349 -29.34 -2.02 39.29
N LEU A 350 -28.09 -2.46 39.19
CA LEU A 350 -27.07 -1.80 38.37
C LEU A 350 -27.44 -1.80 36.88
N PHE A 351 -27.98 -2.89 36.36
CA PHE A 351 -28.39 -3.04 34.97
C PHE A 351 -29.55 -2.09 34.64
N TYR A 352 -30.60 -2.08 35.46
CA TYR A 352 -31.77 -1.21 35.30
C TYR A 352 -31.42 0.28 35.50
N GLU A 353 -30.73 0.66 36.59
CA GLU A 353 -30.37 2.07 36.81
C GLU A 353 -29.43 2.60 35.72
N HIS A 354 -28.44 1.81 35.29
CA HIS A 354 -27.48 2.29 34.29
C HIS A 354 -28.03 2.23 32.85
N ILE A 355 -29.03 1.40 32.53
CA ILE A 355 -29.59 1.32 31.18
C ILE A 355 -30.80 2.25 31.00
N GLU A 356 -31.66 2.39 32.00
CA GLU A 356 -32.95 3.07 31.86
C GLU A 356 -32.85 4.58 32.09
N LYS A 357 -32.14 5.05 33.14
CA LYS A 357 -31.93 6.50 33.38
C LYS A 357 -31.07 7.19 32.32
N THR A 358 -30.14 6.47 31.68
CA THR A 358 -29.24 7.06 30.66
C THR A 358 -29.67 6.78 29.22
N ARG A 359 -30.84 6.16 29.01
CA ARG A 359 -31.30 5.70 27.68
C ARG A 359 -31.43 6.83 26.65
N GLY A 360 -31.87 8.02 27.08
CA GLY A 360 -31.97 9.21 26.22
C GLY A 360 -30.60 9.78 25.81
N LEU A 361 -29.72 10.03 26.79
CA LEU A 361 -28.35 10.51 26.57
C LEU A 361 -27.51 9.51 25.75
N LYS A 362 -27.69 8.20 25.96
CA LYS A 362 -27.06 7.15 25.16
C LYS A 362 -27.54 7.20 23.72
N LYS A 363 -28.85 7.27 23.48
CA LYS A 363 -29.43 7.41 22.13
C LYS A 363 -28.94 8.67 21.40
N PHE A 364 -28.77 9.79 22.11
CA PHE A 364 -28.23 11.02 21.52
C PHE A 364 -26.74 10.87 21.14
N LYS A 365 -25.90 10.35 22.04
CA LYS A 365 -24.49 10.04 21.74
C LYS A 365 -24.34 9.03 20.60
N ASP A 366 -25.22 8.04 20.53
CA ASP A 366 -25.26 7.05 19.45
C ASP A 366 -25.57 7.71 18.09
N ARG A 367 -26.50 8.68 18.03
CA ARG A 367 -26.79 9.43 16.79
C ARG A 367 -25.60 10.30 16.36
N ILE A 368 -24.94 10.98 17.30
CA ILE A 368 -23.74 11.78 16.99
C ILE A 368 -22.63 10.88 16.46
N GLY A 369 -22.36 9.75 17.12
CA GLY A 369 -21.38 8.77 16.64
C GLY A 369 -21.73 8.28 15.23
N MET A 370 -22.99 7.93 15.00
CA MET A 370 -23.48 7.51 13.68
C MET A 370 -23.28 8.60 12.61
N PHE A 371 -23.51 9.87 12.94
CA PHE A 371 -23.28 10.99 12.03
C PHE A 371 -21.81 11.08 11.60
N PHE A 372 -20.85 10.99 12.54
CA PHE A 372 -19.41 11.00 12.21
C PHE A 372 -18.99 9.77 11.38
N LEU A 373 -19.54 8.60 11.69
CA LEU A 373 -19.31 7.38 10.91
C LEU A 373 -19.77 7.54 9.45
N ILE A 374 -21.00 8.01 9.23
CA ILE A 374 -21.54 8.17 7.87
C ILE A 374 -20.84 9.32 7.13
N SER A 375 -20.71 10.49 7.75
CA SER A 375 -20.11 11.67 7.10
C SER A 375 -18.67 11.41 6.68
N SER A 376 -17.86 10.76 7.53
CA SER A 376 -16.49 10.40 7.16
C SER A 376 -16.43 9.48 5.94
N THR A 377 -17.24 8.41 5.89
CA THR A 377 -17.27 7.53 4.71
C THR A 377 -17.76 8.25 3.47
N VAL A 378 -18.77 9.11 3.58
CA VAL A 378 -19.28 9.92 2.46
C VAL A 378 -18.21 10.88 1.95
N ILE A 379 -17.47 11.56 2.83
CA ILE A 379 -16.37 12.46 2.44
C ILE A 379 -15.30 11.70 1.67
N VAL A 380 -14.86 10.54 2.17
CA VAL A 380 -13.83 9.73 1.50
C VAL A 380 -14.32 9.24 0.14
N VAL A 381 -15.50 8.63 0.07
CA VAL A 381 -16.05 8.09 -1.19
C VAL A 381 -16.32 9.21 -2.19
N SER A 382 -16.88 10.34 -1.73
CA SER A 382 -17.16 11.50 -2.59
C SER A 382 -15.86 12.10 -3.14
N PHE A 383 -14.83 12.29 -2.31
CA PHE A 383 -13.54 12.78 -2.78
C PHE A 383 -12.95 11.86 -3.86
N THR A 384 -12.99 10.54 -3.64
CA THR A 384 -12.53 9.57 -4.63
C THR A 384 -13.30 9.65 -5.95
N LEU A 385 -14.62 9.78 -5.89
CA LEU A 385 -15.44 9.89 -7.09
C LEU A 385 -15.18 11.21 -7.83
N VAL A 386 -14.98 12.31 -7.11
CA VAL A 386 -14.68 13.63 -7.70
C VAL A 386 -13.32 13.62 -8.40
N ILE A 387 -12.25 13.09 -7.78
CA ILE A 387 -10.95 13.01 -8.46
C ILE A 387 -11.02 12.14 -9.71
N LEU A 388 -11.67 10.97 -9.65
CA LEU A 388 -11.83 10.11 -10.82
C LEU A 388 -12.68 10.78 -11.92
N ALA A 389 -13.81 11.38 -11.56
CA ALA A 389 -14.68 12.05 -12.51
C ALA A 389 -13.97 13.23 -13.19
N THR A 390 -13.19 14.00 -12.45
CA THR A 390 -12.47 15.17 -13.00
C THR A 390 -11.35 14.75 -13.96
N ILE A 391 -10.58 13.71 -13.64
CA ILE A 391 -9.55 13.18 -14.54
C ILE A 391 -10.18 12.59 -15.80
N ILE A 392 -11.25 11.80 -15.65
CA ILE A 392 -11.94 11.21 -16.80
C ILE A 392 -12.57 12.31 -17.66
N TRP A 393 -13.26 13.27 -17.05
CA TRP A 393 -13.95 14.32 -17.80
C TRP A 393 -12.94 15.23 -18.51
N LYS A 394 -11.99 15.83 -17.79
CA LYS A 394 -11.02 16.75 -18.39
C LYS A 394 -10.03 16.03 -19.31
N GLY A 395 -9.65 14.80 -19.00
CA GLY A 395 -8.71 14.02 -19.80
C GLY A 395 -9.34 13.43 -21.07
N LEU A 396 -10.54 12.85 -20.99
CA LEU A 396 -11.20 12.24 -22.16
C LEU A 396 -11.76 13.31 -23.11
N PHE A 397 -12.48 14.30 -22.60
CA PHE A 397 -13.09 15.34 -23.44
C PHE A 397 -12.11 16.43 -23.87
N GLY A 398 -10.95 16.53 -23.20
CA GLY A 398 -9.85 17.40 -23.63
C GLY A 398 -8.94 16.78 -24.68
N MET A 399 -9.02 15.45 -24.91
CA MET A 399 -8.05 14.70 -25.71
C MET A 399 -8.05 15.11 -27.18
N VAL A 400 -6.88 15.50 -27.67
CA VAL A 400 -6.64 15.78 -29.09
C VAL A 400 -5.86 14.62 -29.71
N TRP A 401 -6.33 14.13 -30.87
CA TRP A 401 -5.70 12.99 -31.56
C TRP A 401 -4.23 13.25 -31.96
N SER A 402 -3.88 14.49 -32.30
CA SER A 402 -2.50 14.87 -32.62
C SER A 402 -1.56 14.73 -31.42
N ASP A 403 -2.03 15.09 -30.23
CA ASP A 403 -1.28 15.01 -28.99
C ASP A 403 -0.97 13.55 -28.63
N LEU A 404 -1.92 12.64 -28.92
CA LEU A 404 -1.77 11.20 -28.66
C LEU A 404 -0.74 10.52 -29.56
N ILE A 405 -0.61 10.94 -30.83
CA ILE A 405 0.28 10.33 -31.82
C ILE A 405 1.66 11.02 -31.86
N SER A 406 1.74 12.26 -31.36
CA SER A 406 2.98 13.03 -31.38
C SER A 406 4.14 12.33 -30.65
N THR A 407 5.32 12.44 -31.26
CA THR A 407 6.55 11.71 -30.87
C THR A 407 7.53 12.57 -30.07
N SER A 408 7.35 13.88 -30.06
CA SER A 408 8.19 14.79 -29.31
C SER A 408 7.41 16.04 -28.90
N THR A 409 7.92 16.76 -27.91
CA THR A 409 7.46 18.11 -27.58
C THR A 409 7.97 19.17 -28.55
N PHE A 410 8.97 18.83 -29.38
CA PHE A 410 9.60 19.75 -30.34
C PHE A 410 8.75 19.93 -31.61
N ASP A 411 7.92 18.95 -31.97
CA ASP A 411 7.05 18.98 -33.15
C ASP A 411 5.72 19.73 -32.88
N GLY A 412 5.63 20.49 -31.79
CA GLY A 412 4.41 21.18 -31.36
C GLY A 412 3.32 20.27 -30.76
N GLY A 413 3.61 18.97 -30.59
CA GLY A 413 2.70 18.00 -29.97
C GLY A 413 3.05 17.66 -28.52
N ALA A 414 2.12 17.02 -27.81
CA ALA A 414 2.28 16.63 -26.41
C ALA A 414 3.24 15.47 -26.14
N GLY A 415 3.75 14.75 -27.14
CA GLY A 415 4.67 13.62 -26.98
C GLY A 415 4.12 12.41 -26.19
N ILE A 416 2.80 12.24 -26.10
CA ILE A 416 2.15 11.22 -25.23
C ILE A 416 2.56 9.80 -25.63
N LEU A 417 2.71 9.52 -26.93
CA LEU A 417 3.13 8.21 -27.43
C LEU A 417 4.52 7.83 -26.94
N SER A 418 5.44 8.79 -26.97
CA SER A 418 6.82 8.58 -26.51
C SER A 418 6.87 8.27 -25.02
N THR A 419 6.15 9.04 -24.21
CA THR A 419 6.12 8.82 -22.75
C THR A 419 5.36 7.55 -22.37
N PHE A 420 4.37 7.14 -23.17
CA PHE A 420 3.74 5.83 -23.06
C PHE A 420 4.73 4.68 -23.29
N LEU A 421 5.47 4.71 -24.39
CA LEU A 421 6.45 3.66 -24.72
C LEU A 421 7.57 3.60 -23.69
N VAL A 422 8.08 4.76 -23.26
CA VAL A 422 9.10 4.84 -22.19
C VAL A 422 8.58 4.24 -20.89
N THR A 423 7.35 4.58 -20.49
CA THR A 423 6.73 4.02 -19.27
C THR A 423 6.53 2.50 -19.40
N LEU A 424 6.12 1.99 -20.56
CA LEU A 424 5.95 0.57 -20.81
C LEU A 424 7.30 -0.19 -20.72
N LEU A 425 8.35 0.32 -21.38
CA LEU A 425 9.68 -0.28 -21.33
C LEU A 425 10.26 -0.29 -19.91
N LEU A 426 10.00 0.77 -19.14
CA LEU A 426 10.40 0.88 -17.74
C LEU A 426 9.67 -0.14 -16.85
N VAL A 427 8.37 -0.37 -17.07
CA VAL A 427 7.61 -1.45 -16.42
C VAL A 427 8.20 -2.82 -16.75
N ILE A 428 8.52 -3.07 -18.02
CA ILE A 428 9.12 -4.34 -18.45
C ILE A 428 10.49 -4.53 -17.78
N CYS A 429 11.35 -3.51 -17.83
CA CYS A 429 12.70 -3.56 -17.26
C CYS A 429 12.67 -3.86 -15.76
N SER A 430 11.86 -3.14 -14.99
CA SER A 430 11.78 -3.31 -13.54
C SER A 430 11.26 -4.68 -13.12
N ILE A 431 10.27 -5.23 -13.83
CA ILE A 431 9.65 -6.52 -13.50
C ILE A 431 10.58 -7.70 -13.79
N ILE A 432 11.35 -7.62 -14.88
CA ILE A 432 12.33 -8.65 -15.26
C ILE A 432 13.32 -8.90 -14.11
N PHE A 433 13.77 -7.85 -13.43
CA PHE A 433 14.68 -7.97 -12.28
C PHE A 433 13.94 -8.21 -10.96
N ALA A 434 12.78 -7.61 -10.75
CA ALA A 434 12.06 -7.68 -9.48
C ALA A 434 11.43 -9.05 -9.22
N ILE A 435 10.87 -9.73 -10.23
CA ILE A 435 10.20 -11.03 -10.04
C ILE A 435 11.17 -12.08 -9.49
N PRO A 436 12.34 -12.35 -10.11
CA PRO A 436 13.25 -13.38 -9.60
C PRO A 436 13.74 -13.06 -8.19
N LEU A 437 14.12 -11.81 -7.95
CA LEU A 437 14.69 -11.38 -6.68
C LEU A 437 13.67 -11.46 -5.54
N SER A 438 12.46 -10.95 -5.75
CA SER A 438 11.39 -11.00 -4.75
C SER A 438 10.88 -12.41 -4.49
N LEU A 439 10.72 -13.23 -5.53
CA LEU A 439 10.24 -14.60 -5.41
C LEU A 439 11.22 -15.45 -4.58
N MET A 440 12.53 -15.35 -4.84
CA MET A 440 13.54 -16.11 -4.10
C MET A 440 13.58 -15.73 -2.62
N VAL A 441 13.52 -14.43 -2.31
CA VAL A 441 13.52 -13.96 -0.92
C VAL A 441 12.23 -14.35 -0.20
N ALA A 442 11.08 -14.27 -0.86
CA ALA A 442 9.80 -14.69 -0.26
C ALA A 442 9.76 -16.21 -0.01
N ILE A 443 10.25 -17.03 -0.95
CA ILE A 443 10.40 -18.47 -0.75
C ILE A 443 11.34 -18.76 0.43
N TYR A 444 12.45 -18.01 0.56
CA TYR A 444 13.33 -18.14 1.71
C TYR A 444 12.57 -17.93 3.02
N LEU A 445 11.89 -16.78 3.15
CA LEU A 445 11.27 -16.33 4.39
C LEU A 445 10.08 -17.18 4.80
N ASN A 446 9.31 -17.71 3.84
CA ASN A 446 8.15 -18.53 4.12
C ASN A 446 8.49 -20.02 4.30
N GLU A 447 9.27 -20.59 3.39
CA GLU A 447 9.46 -22.05 3.35
C GLU A 447 10.74 -22.48 4.07
N TYR A 448 11.85 -21.76 3.93
CA TYR A 448 13.16 -22.21 4.44
C TYR A 448 13.55 -21.62 5.79
N ALA A 449 13.09 -20.41 6.10
CA ALA A 449 13.40 -19.74 7.35
C ALA A 449 12.79 -20.46 8.55
N ARG A 450 13.60 -20.65 9.60
CA ARG A 450 13.09 -21.17 10.87
C ARG A 450 12.22 -20.08 11.55
N PRO A 451 11.11 -20.44 12.23
CA PRO A 451 10.20 -19.46 12.84
C PRO A 451 10.88 -18.45 13.79
N ASN A 452 11.98 -18.84 14.43
CA ASN A 452 12.75 -18.01 15.37
C ASN A 452 14.15 -17.61 14.86
N SER A 453 14.44 -17.77 13.56
CA SER A 453 15.74 -17.38 13.00
C SER A 453 16.00 -15.88 13.16
N ILE A 454 17.14 -15.52 13.75
CA ILE A 454 17.59 -14.13 13.85
C ILE A 454 17.78 -13.54 12.45
N PHE A 455 18.38 -14.30 11.54
CA PHE A 455 18.61 -13.87 10.17
C PHE A 455 17.28 -13.52 9.45
N ALA A 456 16.25 -14.36 9.59
CA ALA A 456 14.95 -14.06 8.98
C ALA A 456 14.29 -12.81 9.58
N LYS A 457 14.49 -12.54 10.88
CA LYS A 457 14.05 -11.28 11.51
C LYS A 457 14.81 -10.08 10.95
N VAL A 458 16.12 -10.20 10.74
CA VAL A 458 16.95 -9.14 10.13
C VAL A 458 16.53 -8.86 8.70
N VAL A 459 16.32 -9.89 7.88
CA VAL A 459 15.83 -9.73 6.50
C VAL A 459 14.44 -9.06 6.48
N ARG A 460 13.49 -9.51 7.31
CA ARG A 460 12.16 -8.86 7.41
C ARG A 460 12.27 -7.41 7.88
N PHE A 461 13.14 -7.13 8.85
CA PHE A 461 13.42 -5.76 9.28
C PHE A 461 13.99 -4.90 8.15
N ALA A 462 14.94 -5.42 7.36
CA ALA A 462 15.48 -4.71 6.21
C ALA A 462 14.40 -4.40 5.17
N ILE A 463 13.52 -5.36 4.89
CA ILE A 463 12.34 -5.19 4.03
C ILE A 463 11.37 -4.14 4.62
N ASP A 464 11.17 -4.14 5.93
CA ASP A 464 10.33 -3.15 6.63
C ASP A 464 10.88 -1.73 6.50
N VAL A 465 12.19 -1.56 6.71
CA VAL A 465 12.89 -0.29 6.53
C VAL A 465 12.77 0.18 5.09
N LEU A 466 13.09 -0.68 4.11
CA LEU A 466 12.94 -0.36 2.69
C LEU A 466 11.50 0.08 2.35
N SER A 467 10.48 -0.68 2.77
CA SER A 467 9.09 -0.32 2.46
C SER A 467 8.64 1.04 3.00
N SER A 468 9.35 1.55 4.00
CA SER A 468 9.04 2.82 4.65
C SER A 468 9.93 3.97 4.16
N THR A 469 11.04 3.65 3.47
CA THR A 469 11.96 4.64 2.91
C THR A 469 11.24 5.48 1.84
N PRO A 470 11.28 6.81 1.94
CA PRO A 470 10.72 7.71 0.93
C PRO A 470 11.23 7.42 -0.49
N SER A 471 10.34 7.52 -1.48
CA SER A 471 10.65 7.18 -2.88
C SER A 471 11.78 8.01 -3.47
N ILE A 472 11.91 9.27 -3.06
CA ILE A 472 12.99 10.15 -3.52
C ILE A 472 14.37 9.66 -3.10
N ILE A 473 14.49 8.99 -1.95
CA ILE A 473 15.77 8.46 -1.46
C ILE A 473 16.28 7.35 -2.36
N TYR A 474 15.37 6.53 -2.90
CA TYR A 474 15.73 5.57 -3.95
C TYR A 474 16.19 6.26 -5.23
N GLY A 475 15.55 7.37 -5.61
CA GLY A 475 15.96 8.18 -6.75
C GLY A 475 17.36 8.76 -6.61
N THR A 476 17.65 9.38 -5.46
CA THR A 476 18.98 9.91 -5.17
C THR A 476 20.01 8.80 -5.12
N PHE A 477 19.68 7.65 -4.53
CA PHE A 477 20.56 6.48 -4.56
C PHE A 477 20.83 5.99 -5.99
N GLY A 478 19.79 5.87 -6.81
CA GLY A 478 19.91 5.42 -8.20
C GLY A 478 20.79 6.36 -9.04
N LEU A 479 20.59 7.67 -8.89
CA LEU A 479 21.42 8.69 -9.53
C LEU A 479 22.89 8.53 -9.07
N ALA A 480 23.12 8.36 -7.79
CA ALA A 480 24.47 8.35 -7.29
C ALA A 480 25.23 7.05 -7.56
N PHE A 481 24.55 5.91 -7.43
CA PHE A 481 25.14 4.59 -7.57
C PHE A 481 25.15 4.13 -9.02
N PHE A 482 23.99 4.05 -9.69
CA PHE A 482 23.94 3.55 -11.07
C PHE A 482 24.55 4.53 -12.06
N ILE A 483 24.27 5.83 -11.92
CA ILE A 483 24.77 6.84 -12.85
C ILE A 483 26.17 7.30 -12.43
N GLY A 484 26.37 7.66 -11.16
CA GLY A 484 27.66 8.12 -10.66
C GLY A 484 28.74 7.02 -10.62
N VAL A 485 28.49 5.92 -9.91
CA VAL A 485 29.51 4.86 -9.69
C VAL A 485 29.57 3.88 -10.86
N CYS A 486 28.44 3.31 -11.27
CA CYS A 486 28.40 2.35 -12.38
C CYS A 486 28.52 3.01 -13.76
N ARG A 487 28.55 4.35 -13.83
CA ARG A 487 28.68 5.14 -15.06
C ARG A 487 27.61 4.83 -16.10
N LEU A 488 26.41 4.42 -15.66
CA LEU A 488 25.28 4.24 -16.56
C LEU A 488 24.72 5.61 -16.95
N PRO A 489 24.30 5.83 -18.20
CA PRO A 489 23.63 7.08 -18.57
C PRO A 489 22.25 7.18 -17.90
N LEU A 490 21.71 8.40 -17.81
CA LEU A 490 20.28 8.63 -17.55
C LEU A 490 19.48 7.84 -18.60
N SER A 491 18.83 6.76 -18.18
CA SER A 491 18.29 5.77 -19.11
C SER A 491 17.19 4.92 -18.49
N ILE A 492 16.40 4.27 -19.34
CA ILE A 492 15.35 3.32 -18.91
C ILE A 492 15.95 2.19 -18.06
N LEU A 493 17.16 1.70 -18.36
CA LEU A 493 17.82 0.68 -17.54
C LEU A 493 18.14 1.19 -16.14
N SER A 494 18.79 2.36 -16.03
CA SER A 494 19.14 2.95 -14.73
C SER A 494 17.90 3.16 -13.86
N SER A 495 16.83 3.68 -14.48
CA SER A 495 15.54 3.85 -13.81
C SER A 495 14.86 2.53 -13.46
N GLY A 496 14.90 1.54 -14.35
CA GLY A 496 14.33 0.21 -14.13
C GLY A 496 15.02 -0.55 -12.98
N LEU A 497 16.34 -0.44 -12.86
CA LEU A 497 17.09 -0.99 -11.73
C LEU A 497 16.76 -0.28 -10.41
N THR A 498 16.63 1.05 -10.45
CA THR A 498 16.22 1.84 -9.27
C THR A 498 14.81 1.44 -8.81
N LEU A 499 13.87 1.33 -9.75
CA LEU A 499 12.50 0.92 -9.46
C LEU A 499 12.37 -0.52 -9.00
N THR A 500 13.26 -1.40 -9.45
CA THR A 500 13.36 -2.77 -8.93
C THR A 500 13.53 -2.76 -7.42
N ILE A 501 14.40 -1.88 -6.91
CA ILE A 501 14.63 -1.73 -5.46
C ILE A 501 13.39 -1.15 -4.76
N VAL A 502 12.71 -0.19 -5.38
CA VAL A 502 11.50 0.45 -4.84
C VAL A 502 10.35 -0.54 -4.66
N ILE A 503 10.09 -1.39 -5.65
CA ILE A 503 8.97 -2.36 -5.60
C ILE A 503 9.31 -3.64 -4.84
N LEU A 504 10.59 -3.89 -4.58
CA LEU A 504 11.07 -5.12 -3.97
C LEU A 504 10.35 -5.46 -2.64
N PRO A 505 10.18 -4.54 -1.67
CA PRO A 505 9.55 -4.86 -0.40
C PRO A 505 8.08 -5.27 -0.55
N ILE A 506 7.35 -4.58 -1.44
CA ILE A 506 5.94 -4.84 -1.71
C ILE A 506 5.77 -6.22 -2.35
N MET A 507 6.64 -6.56 -3.31
CA MET A 507 6.62 -7.86 -3.95
C MET A 507 6.97 -8.99 -2.98
N ILE A 508 8.03 -8.85 -2.19
CA ILE A 508 8.44 -9.90 -1.23
C ILE A 508 7.31 -10.21 -0.25
N ARG A 509 6.72 -9.19 0.39
CA ARG A 509 5.64 -9.39 1.36
C ARG A 509 4.40 -10.02 0.72
N SER A 510 4.00 -9.52 -0.44
CA SER A 510 2.80 -10.03 -1.12
C SER A 510 2.97 -11.48 -1.58
N ILE A 511 4.17 -11.85 -2.03
CA ILE A 511 4.51 -13.24 -2.39
C ILE A 511 4.61 -14.10 -1.13
N GLU A 512 5.20 -13.61 -0.03
CA GLU A 512 5.27 -14.32 1.25
C GLU A 512 3.85 -14.62 1.78
N ASP A 513 2.96 -13.63 1.75
CA ASP A 513 1.55 -13.80 2.13
C ASP A 513 0.85 -14.84 1.24
N ALA A 514 1.06 -14.78 -0.09
CA ALA A 514 0.52 -15.76 -1.04
C ALA A 514 1.01 -17.19 -0.76
N LEU A 515 2.29 -17.36 -0.47
CA LEU A 515 2.86 -18.67 -0.12
C LEU A 515 2.30 -19.16 1.22
N SER A 516 2.21 -18.28 2.22
CA SER A 516 1.70 -18.63 3.56
C SER A 516 0.23 -19.08 3.55
N GLY A 517 -0.55 -18.57 2.59
CA GLY A 517 -1.97 -18.90 2.41
C GLY A 517 -2.24 -20.32 1.89
N VAL A 518 -1.23 -21.01 1.34
CA VAL A 518 -1.37 -22.41 0.91
C VAL A 518 -1.59 -23.29 2.15
N GLU A 519 -2.49 -24.27 2.06
CA GLU A 519 -2.80 -25.16 3.18
C GLU A 519 -1.57 -25.97 3.63
N LYS A 520 -1.40 -26.16 4.95
CA LYS A 520 -0.28 -26.94 5.49
C LYS A 520 -0.39 -28.43 5.19
N SER A 521 -1.62 -28.96 5.06
CA SER A 521 -1.86 -30.37 4.73
C SER A 521 -1.18 -30.76 3.41
N LEU A 522 -1.34 -29.94 2.35
CA LEU A 522 -0.70 -30.16 1.05
C LEU A 522 0.82 -30.30 1.14
N ARG A 523 1.46 -29.51 2.02
CA ARG A 523 2.91 -29.61 2.27
C ARG A 523 3.27 -30.92 2.93
N HIS A 524 2.57 -31.29 3.99
CA HIS A 524 2.82 -32.53 4.73
C HIS A 524 2.55 -33.77 3.88
N SER A 525 1.48 -33.78 3.08
CA SER A 525 1.15 -34.86 2.15
C SER A 525 2.25 -35.04 1.08
N SER A 526 2.75 -33.95 0.51
CA SER A 526 3.83 -34.03 -0.49
C SER A 526 5.13 -34.60 0.10
N LEU A 527 5.51 -34.16 1.30
CA LEU A 527 6.68 -34.68 2.01
C LEU A 527 6.50 -36.15 2.41
N ALA A 528 5.29 -36.56 2.81
CA ALA A 528 4.97 -37.95 3.15
C ALA A 528 5.08 -38.89 1.93
N LEU A 529 4.81 -38.39 0.72
CA LEU A 529 5.02 -39.11 -0.54
C LEU A 529 6.50 -39.18 -0.97
N GLY A 530 7.44 -38.73 -0.12
CA GLY A 530 8.87 -38.78 -0.38
C GLY A 530 9.40 -37.65 -1.28
N ALA A 531 8.63 -36.57 -1.49
CA ALA A 531 9.14 -35.38 -2.16
C ALA A 531 10.16 -34.65 -1.25
N ASN A 532 11.20 -34.06 -1.86
CA ASN A 532 12.10 -33.17 -1.12
C ASN A 532 11.41 -31.80 -0.93
N LYS A 533 11.93 -31.00 0.01
CA LYS A 533 11.37 -29.67 0.35
C LYS A 533 11.35 -28.73 -0.86
N THR A 534 12.41 -28.75 -1.67
CA THR A 534 12.48 -27.99 -2.91
C THR A 534 11.42 -28.42 -3.94
N SER A 535 11.20 -29.72 -4.17
CA SER A 535 10.13 -30.19 -5.07
C SER A 535 8.75 -29.87 -4.52
N THR A 536 8.55 -29.99 -3.21
CA THR A 536 7.30 -29.60 -2.56
C THR A 536 7.02 -28.12 -2.80
N THR A 537 8.04 -27.28 -2.63
CA THR A 537 7.93 -25.83 -2.86
C THR A 537 7.63 -25.52 -4.33
N LEU A 538 8.41 -26.06 -5.27
CA LEU A 538 8.29 -25.71 -6.69
C LEU A 538 7.08 -26.35 -7.39
N LYS A 539 6.67 -27.57 -6.97
CA LYS A 539 5.61 -28.34 -7.65
C LYS A 539 4.27 -28.32 -6.94
N VAL A 540 4.23 -28.01 -5.64
CA VAL A 540 2.99 -27.99 -4.87
C VAL A 540 2.69 -26.59 -4.38
N VAL A 541 3.58 -25.98 -3.60
CA VAL A 541 3.31 -24.67 -2.99
C VAL A 541 3.22 -23.57 -4.04
N LEU A 542 4.22 -23.48 -4.93
CA LEU A 542 4.34 -22.39 -5.90
C LEU A 542 3.15 -22.36 -6.89
N PRO A 543 2.71 -23.48 -7.49
CA PRO A 543 1.51 -23.49 -8.34
C PRO A 543 0.23 -23.10 -7.58
N ASN A 544 0.05 -23.57 -6.35
CA ASN A 544 -1.12 -23.23 -5.53
C ASN A 544 -1.11 -21.76 -5.06
N ALA A 545 0.07 -21.16 -4.93
CA ALA A 545 0.24 -19.75 -4.58
C ALA A 545 0.17 -18.80 -5.80
N MET A 546 0.09 -19.32 -7.04
CA MET A 546 0.08 -18.51 -8.26
C MET A 546 -0.93 -17.37 -8.27
N PRO A 547 -2.22 -17.58 -7.90
CA PRO A 547 -3.18 -16.48 -7.89
C PRO A 547 -2.71 -15.30 -7.03
N GLY A 548 -2.11 -15.57 -5.87
CA GLY A 548 -1.54 -14.54 -5.01
C GLY A 548 -0.28 -13.89 -5.60
N ILE A 549 0.61 -14.67 -6.22
CA ILE A 549 1.84 -14.15 -6.85
C ILE A 549 1.49 -13.25 -8.04
N ILE A 550 0.49 -13.61 -8.83
CA ILE A 550 -0.05 -12.77 -9.91
C ILE A 550 -0.58 -11.45 -9.34
N THR A 551 -1.34 -11.48 -8.24
CA THR A 551 -1.80 -10.24 -7.60
C THR A 551 -0.65 -9.38 -7.10
N ALA A 552 0.43 -9.97 -6.60
CA ALA A 552 1.64 -9.24 -6.22
C ALA A 552 2.29 -8.54 -7.42
N ILE A 553 2.36 -9.21 -8.58
CA ILE A 553 2.90 -8.65 -9.83
C ILE A 553 2.00 -7.51 -10.34
N ILE A 554 0.67 -7.67 -10.31
CA ILE A 554 -0.30 -6.64 -10.69
C ILE A 554 -0.08 -5.36 -9.85
N LEU A 555 0.01 -5.51 -8.53
CA LEU A 555 0.24 -4.39 -7.63
C LEU A 555 1.60 -3.72 -7.88
N ALA A 556 2.63 -4.50 -8.19
CA ALA A 556 3.95 -3.99 -8.52
C ALA A 556 3.94 -3.19 -9.83
N ILE A 557 3.28 -3.67 -10.90
CA ILE A 557 3.12 -2.93 -12.16
C ILE A 557 2.45 -1.58 -11.91
N GLY A 558 1.31 -1.58 -11.21
CA GLY A 558 0.59 -0.35 -10.87
C GLY A 558 1.46 0.62 -10.07
N ARG A 559 2.28 0.09 -9.14
CA ARG A 559 3.25 0.89 -8.39
C ARG A 559 4.31 1.49 -9.32
N VAL A 560 4.92 0.71 -10.22
CA VAL A 560 5.94 1.20 -11.16
C VAL A 560 5.41 2.34 -12.04
N ILE A 561 4.21 2.17 -12.61
CA ILE A 561 3.60 3.20 -13.47
C ILE A 561 3.36 4.49 -12.68
N GLY A 562 2.95 4.36 -11.41
CA GLY A 562 2.66 5.51 -10.54
C GLY A 562 3.88 6.10 -9.82
N GLU A 563 5.01 5.41 -9.79
CA GLU A 563 6.25 5.90 -9.21
C GLU A 563 6.88 6.95 -10.11
N SER A 564 7.41 7.98 -9.47
CA SER A 564 7.70 9.23 -10.17
C SER A 564 8.99 9.85 -9.66
N ALA A 565 9.18 9.96 -8.35
CA ALA A 565 10.40 10.49 -7.75
C ALA A 565 11.69 9.76 -8.18
N PRO A 566 11.78 8.42 -8.07
CA PRO A 566 12.98 7.71 -8.52
C PRO A 566 13.16 7.79 -10.03
N VAL A 567 12.07 7.84 -10.79
CA VAL A 567 12.09 7.89 -12.25
C VAL A 567 12.63 9.22 -12.74
N TYR A 568 12.13 10.32 -12.18
CA TYR A 568 12.57 11.68 -12.49
C TYR A 568 14.09 11.84 -12.40
N LEU A 569 14.72 11.31 -11.35
CA LEU A 569 16.16 11.46 -11.13
C LEU A 569 17.04 10.52 -11.96
N THR A 570 16.50 9.43 -12.50
CA THR A 570 17.33 8.35 -13.10
C THR A 570 17.07 8.12 -14.57
N LEU A 571 15.90 8.53 -15.07
CA LEU A 571 15.49 8.37 -16.47
C LEU A 571 15.87 9.59 -17.33
N GLY A 572 15.77 10.78 -16.75
CA GLY A 572 15.86 12.07 -17.45
C GLY A 572 14.48 12.73 -17.64
N THR A 573 14.46 13.81 -18.42
CA THR A 573 13.27 14.65 -18.64
C THR A 573 12.92 14.83 -20.12
N ALA A 574 13.72 14.30 -21.04
CA ALA A 574 13.54 14.51 -22.47
C ALA A 574 12.36 13.70 -23.03
N VAL A 575 11.37 14.38 -23.62
CA VAL A 575 10.23 13.72 -24.28
C VAL A 575 10.61 13.36 -25.72
N ARG A 576 11.01 12.12 -25.93
CA ARG A 576 11.41 11.58 -27.24
C ARG A 576 11.20 10.07 -27.33
N LEU A 577 11.14 9.55 -28.54
CA LEU A 577 11.01 8.11 -28.78
C LEU A 577 12.25 7.34 -28.26
N PRO A 578 12.06 6.18 -27.60
CA PRO A 578 13.14 5.36 -27.06
C PRO A 578 13.84 4.51 -28.14
N ILE A 579 14.48 5.15 -29.13
CA ILE A 579 15.07 4.48 -30.31
C ILE A 579 16.22 3.54 -29.90
N ALA A 580 17.02 3.93 -28.90
CA ALA A 580 18.12 3.12 -28.37
C ALA A 580 17.67 2.04 -27.36
N GLY A 581 16.37 1.71 -27.32
CA GLY A 581 15.82 0.72 -26.38
C GLY A 581 16.06 1.10 -24.92
N PHE A 582 16.55 0.16 -24.10
CA PHE A 582 16.76 0.36 -22.66
C PHE A 582 17.84 1.40 -22.29
N MET A 583 18.74 1.73 -23.22
CA MET A 583 19.77 2.77 -23.02
C MET A 583 19.27 4.17 -23.36
N SER A 584 18.07 4.29 -23.91
CA SER A 584 17.49 5.61 -24.19
C SER A 584 17.14 6.35 -22.89
N SER A 585 17.44 7.66 -22.88
CA SER A 585 16.84 8.60 -21.93
C SER A 585 15.46 9.02 -22.45
N GLY A 586 14.53 9.22 -21.54
CA GLY A 586 13.16 9.62 -21.86
C GLY A 586 12.49 10.34 -20.70
N ALA A 587 11.19 10.56 -20.83
CA ALA A 587 10.32 10.95 -19.74
C ALA A 587 9.21 9.90 -19.61
N SER A 588 8.92 9.45 -18.38
CA SER A 588 7.70 8.70 -18.13
C SER A 588 6.50 9.65 -18.18
N MET A 589 5.29 9.10 -18.25
CA MET A 589 4.08 9.93 -18.19
C MET A 589 4.01 10.74 -16.89
N THR A 590 4.44 10.17 -15.77
CA THR A 590 4.45 10.85 -14.47
C THR A 590 5.49 11.97 -14.41
N THR A 591 6.68 11.77 -14.98
CA THR A 591 7.71 12.84 -15.03
C THR A 591 7.30 13.95 -15.97
N GLN A 592 6.62 13.64 -17.08
CA GLN A 592 6.16 14.65 -18.02
C GLN A 592 5.08 15.56 -17.42
N ILE A 593 4.12 14.99 -16.66
CA ILE A 593 3.14 15.82 -15.95
C ILE A 593 3.85 16.79 -15.00
N LEU A 594 4.86 16.33 -14.26
CA LEU A 594 5.65 17.21 -13.40
C LEU A 594 6.36 18.32 -14.19
N MET A 595 7.01 17.98 -15.31
CA MET A 595 7.74 18.94 -16.14
C MET A 595 6.82 20.05 -16.65
N LEU A 596 5.64 19.68 -17.19
CA LEU A 596 4.62 20.62 -17.63
C LEU A 596 4.09 21.49 -16.49
N SER A 597 3.99 20.94 -15.28
CA SER A 597 3.62 21.72 -14.09
C SER A 597 4.67 22.78 -13.74
N LYS A 598 5.96 22.52 -13.98
CA LYS A 598 7.06 23.45 -13.71
C LYS A 598 7.16 24.57 -14.75
N GLU A 599 6.90 24.26 -16.01
CA GLU A 599 6.92 25.21 -17.13
C GLU A 599 5.80 26.28 -17.06
N GLY A 600 4.86 26.11 -16.12
CA GLY A 600 3.76 27.03 -15.88
C GLY A 600 2.44 26.45 -16.38
N ALA A 601 1.41 26.52 -15.53
CA ALA A 601 0.08 25.97 -15.77
C ALA A 601 -0.73 26.77 -16.82
N THR A 602 -0.16 26.99 -18.01
CA THR A 602 -0.89 27.52 -19.15
C THR A 602 -2.08 26.62 -19.49
N ALA A 603 -3.13 27.17 -20.11
CA ALA A 603 -4.33 26.39 -20.44
C ALA A 603 -4.01 25.15 -21.29
N GLY A 604 -3.02 25.25 -22.20
CA GLY A 604 -2.52 24.13 -23.00
C GLY A 604 -1.78 23.07 -22.18
N ALA A 605 -0.82 23.48 -21.33
CA ALA A 605 -0.08 22.56 -20.48
C ALA A 605 -1.01 21.79 -19.52
N MET A 606 -1.99 22.49 -18.93
CA MET A 606 -2.99 21.86 -18.05
C MET A 606 -3.84 20.82 -18.80
N ARG A 607 -4.23 21.10 -20.04
CA ARG A 607 -4.97 20.14 -20.88
C ARG A 607 -4.14 18.86 -21.08
N ILE A 608 -2.89 19.02 -21.53
CA ILE A 608 -1.97 17.88 -21.77
C ILE A 608 -1.72 17.08 -20.50
N MET A 609 -1.56 17.73 -19.34
CA MET A 609 -1.41 17.04 -18.06
C MET A 609 -2.63 16.17 -17.71
N PHE A 610 -3.86 16.64 -18.00
CA PHE A 610 -5.07 15.83 -17.80
C PHE A 610 -5.16 14.67 -18.79
N GLU A 611 -4.75 14.87 -20.04
CA GLU A 611 -4.68 13.80 -21.04
C GLU A 611 -3.68 12.71 -20.61
N LEU A 612 -2.48 13.10 -20.15
CA LEU A 612 -1.48 12.19 -19.59
C LEU A 612 -2.01 11.46 -18.34
N ALA A 613 -2.65 12.17 -17.41
CA ALA A 613 -3.23 11.57 -16.21
C ALA A 613 -4.29 10.50 -16.55
N PHE A 614 -5.13 10.79 -17.55
CA PHE A 614 -6.10 9.83 -18.06
C PHE A 614 -5.42 8.64 -18.76
N ALA A 615 -4.40 8.89 -19.58
CA ALA A 615 -3.63 7.85 -20.24
C ALA A 615 -2.93 6.92 -19.23
N ILE A 616 -2.40 7.45 -18.12
CA ILE A 616 -1.86 6.65 -17.02
C ILE A 616 -2.95 5.76 -16.39
N MET A 617 -4.14 6.32 -16.11
CA MET A 617 -5.25 5.52 -15.57
C MET A 617 -5.65 4.37 -16.50
N VAL A 618 -5.71 4.65 -17.81
CA VAL A 618 -6.00 3.63 -18.83
C VAL A 618 -4.88 2.58 -18.88
N LEU A 619 -3.61 3.00 -18.84
CA LEU A 619 -2.47 2.09 -18.81
C LEU A 619 -2.51 1.17 -17.59
N ILE A 620 -2.75 1.71 -16.40
CA ILE A 620 -2.89 0.90 -15.16
C ILE A 620 -4.05 -0.09 -15.31
N TRP A 621 -5.19 0.35 -15.84
CA TRP A 621 -6.34 -0.54 -16.06
C TRP A 621 -6.05 -1.65 -17.07
N LEU A 622 -5.39 -1.32 -18.19
CA LEU A 622 -4.96 -2.28 -19.22
C LEU A 622 -3.96 -3.28 -18.68
N SER A 623 -2.92 -2.81 -17.99
CA SER A 623 -1.90 -3.65 -17.37
C SER A 623 -2.50 -4.58 -16.32
N ASN A 624 -3.40 -4.08 -15.46
CA ASN A 624 -4.09 -4.91 -14.47
C ASN A 624 -4.99 -5.96 -15.12
N SER A 625 -5.68 -5.60 -16.20
CA SER A 625 -6.53 -6.52 -16.96
C SER A 625 -5.71 -7.61 -17.65
N LEU A 626 -4.60 -7.24 -18.30
CA LEU A 626 -3.69 -8.16 -18.97
C LEU A 626 -3.09 -9.16 -17.97
N ALA A 627 -2.58 -8.65 -16.85
CA ALA A 627 -1.96 -9.47 -15.82
C ALA A 627 -2.97 -10.40 -15.13
N HIS A 628 -4.23 -9.98 -14.96
CA HIS A 628 -5.29 -10.86 -14.48
C HIS A 628 -5.65 -11.97 -15.50
N ILE A 629 -5.69 -11.66 -16.80
CA ILE A 629 -5.95 -12.66 -17.86
C ILE A 629 -4.82 -13.69 -17.92
N LEU A 630 -3.58 -13.22 -17.97
CA LEU A 630 -2.39 -14.08 -17.94
C LEU A 630 -2.40 -14.94 -16.69
N GLY A 631 -2.71 -14.33 -15.54
CA GLY A 631 -2.70 -15.01 -14.27
C GLY A 631 -3.71 -16.14 -14.16
N ASN A 632 -4.94 -15.92 -14.63
CA ASN A 632 -5.94 -16.99 -14.65
C ASN A 632 -5.51 -18.16 -15.54
N LYS A 633 -4.76 -17.90 -16.62
CA LYS A 633 -4.24 -18.97 -17.50
C LYS A 633 -3.18 -19.85 -16.82
N PHE A 634 -2.45 -19.31 -15.84
CA PHE A 634 -1.42 -20.02 -15.07
C PHE A 634 -1.92 -20.60 -13.74
N ALA A 635 -3.17 -20.34 -13.34
CA ALA A 635 -3.74 -20.92 -12.13
C ALA A 635 -4.02 -22.43 -12.33
N PRO A 636 -3.65 -23.30 -11.37
CA PRO A 636 -3.78 -24.76 -11.52
C PRO A 636 -5.23 -25.25 -11.67
N ASN A 637 -6.22 -24.46 -11.24
CA ASN A 637 -7.65 -24.78 -11.37
C ASN A 637 -8.29 -24.18 -12.65
N TYR A 638 -7.50 -23.71 -13.62
CA TYR A 638 -8.03 -23.15 -14.87
C TYR A 638 -8.58 -24.26 -15.78
N VAL A 639 -9.89 -24.49 -15.69
CA VAL A 639 -10.61 -25.22 -16.74
C VAL A 639 -10.82 -24.27 -17.91
N ASN A 640 -10.24 -24.57 -19.07
CA ASN A 640 -10.39 -23.75 -20.27
C ASN A 640 -11.83 -23.86 -20.82
N ILE A 641 -12.74 -23.00 -20.35
CA ILE A 641 -14.10 -22.93 -20.89
C ILE A 641 -14.01 -22.16 -22.22
N GLY A 642 -14.15 -22.88 -23.34
CA GLY A 642 -14.10 -22.28 -24.68
C GLY A 642 -15.08 -21.11 -24.84
N PHE A 643 -14.73 -20.13 -25.69
CA PHE A 643 -15.50 -18.89 -25.90
C PHE A 643 -16.99 -19.15 -26.16
N ARG A 644 -17.32 -20.18 -26.97
CA ARG A 644 -18.70 -20.62 -27.24
C ARG A 644 -19.43 -21.11 -25.99
N ALA A 645 -18.79 -21.90 -25.13
CA ALA A 645 -19.37 -22.38 -23.89
C ALA A 645 -19.58 -21.24 -22.88
N LYS A 646 -18.64 -20.28 -22.83
CA LYS A 646 -18.73 -19.09 -21.97
C LYS A 646 -19.89 -18.18 -22.38
N TRP A 647 -20.07 -17.97 -23.69
CA TRP A 647 -21.19 -17.23 -24.24
C TRP A 647 -22.52 -17.97 -24.10
N LYS A 648 -22.55 -19.30 -24.32
CA LYS A 648 -23.75 -20.12 -24.10
C LYS A 648 -24.19 -20.11 -22.64
N ASN A 649 -23.26 -20.18 -21.67
CA ASN A 649 -23.57 -20.04 -20.25
C ASN A 649 -24.04 -18.63 -19.87
N ARG A 650 -23.46 -17.57 -20.46
CA ARG A 650 -23.94 -16.19 -20.24
C ARG A 650 -25.35 -15.99 -20.80
N ILE A 651 -25.63 -16.50 -22.00
CA ILE A 651 -26.95 -16.45 -22.64
C ILE A 651 -27.96 -17.28 -21.84
N ASN A 652 -27.59 -18.47 -21.37
CA ASN A 652 -28.48 -19.28 -20.52
C ASN A 652 -28.74 -18.62 -19.17
N ASN A 653 -27.74 -17.99 -18.54
CA ASN A 653 -27.94 -17.21 -17.32
C ASN A 653 -28.82 -15.98 -17.56
N LEU A 654 -28.70 -15.31 -18.70
CA LEU A 654 -29.60 -14.23 -19.10
C LEU A 654 -31.02 -14.75 -19.33
N LYS A 655 -31.20 -15.86 -20.07
CA LYS A 655 -32.51 -16.52 -20.25
C LYS A 655 -33.13 -16.99 -18.93
N PHE A 656 -32.32 -17.45 -17.99
CA PHE A 656 -32.75 -17.79 -16.63
C PHE A 656 -33.15 -16.54 -15.82
N PHE A 657 -32.44 -15.43 -16.01
CA PHE A 657 -32.79 -14.13 -15.41
C PHE A 657 -34.10 -13.56 -15.98
N PHE A 658 -34.36 -13.80 -17.27
CA PHE A 658 -35.57 -13.41 -17.99
C PHE A 658 -36.67 -14.50 -17.99
N SER A 659 -36.51 -15.59 -17.23
CA SER A 659 -37.53 -16.65 -17.17
C SER A 659 -38.79 -16.15 -16.45
N LYS A 660 -39.95 -16.64 -16.91
CA LYS A 660 -41.29 -16.25 -16.41
C LYS A 660 -41.45 -16.51 -14.90
N GLU A 661 -40.75 -17.51 -14.36
CA GLU A 661 -40.74 -17.84 -12.93
C GLU A 661 -40.04 -16.78 -12.08
N ASN A 662 -38.88 -16.26 -12.52
CA ASN A 662 -38.18 -15.19 -11.80
C ASN A 662 -38.95 -13.87 -11.85
N TYR A 663 -39.64 -13.58 -12.96
CA TYR A 663 -40.53 -12.41 -13.06
C TYR A 663 -41.72 -12.52 -12.08
N LEU A 664 -42.34 -13.70 -11.96
CA LEU A 664 -43.42 -13.94 -11.00
C LEU A 664 -42.92 -13.82 -9.55
N HIS A 665 -41.73 -14.34 -9.26
CA HIS A 665 -41.12 -14.28 -7.94
C HIS A 665 -40.67 -12.85 -7.55
N GLN A 666 -40.14 -12.07 -8.50
CA GLN A 666 -39.87 -10.65 -8.30
C GLN A 666 -41.16 -9.84 -8.17
N LYS A 667 -42.20 -10.12 -8.96
CA LYS A 667 -43.50 -9.44 -8.85
C LYS A 667 -44.18 -9.73 -7.50
N GLN A 668 -44.11 -10.96 -6.99
CA GLN A 668 -44.58 -11.28 -5.63
C GLN A 668 -43.75 -10.58 -4.55
N SER A 669 -42.43 -10.57 -4.67
CA SER A 669 -41.53 -9.86 -3.75
C SER A 669 -41.80 -8.35 -3.74
N PHE A 670 -42.01 -7.76 -4.93
CA PHE A 670 -42.32 -6.35 -5.11
C PHE A 670 -43.71 -6.00 -4.58
N ASN A 671 -44.73 -6.84 -4.81
CA ASN A 671 -46.06 -6.68 -4.22
C ASN A 671 -46.04 -6.80 -2.69
N ASN A 672 -45.25 -7.72 -2.13
CA ASN A 672 -45.09 -7.86 -0.67
C ASN A 672 -44.32 -6.69 -0.06
N PHE A 673 -43.35 -6.13 -0.79
CA PHE A 673 -42.65 -4.91 -0.40
C PHE A 673 -43.59 -3.69 -0.45
N TRP A 674 -44.43 -3.57 -1.48
CA TRP A 674 -45.41 -2.49 -1.62
C TRP A 674 -46.51 -2.57 -0.54
N LYS A 675 -46.99 -3.77 -0.20
CA LYS A 675 -47.94 -3.99 0.91
C LYS A 675 -47.40 -3.56 2.28
N LYS A 676 -46.07 -3.48 2.45
CA LYS A 676 -45.44 -2.94 3.68
C LYS A 676 -45.44 -1.40 3.75
N PHE A 677 -45.60 -0.71 2.63
CA PHE A 677 -45.56 0.76 2.54
C PHE A 677 -46.95 1.40 2.42
N VAL A 678 -48.01 0.63 2.17
CA VAL A 678 -49.39 1.14 2.24
C VAL A 678 -49.81 1.26 3.72
N PRO A 679 -50.20 2.45 4.21
CA PRO A 679 -50.62 2.60 5.60
C PRO A 679 -51.87 1.75 5.88
N LYS A 680 -51.81 0.93 6.95
CA LYS A 680 -52.92 0.14 7.48
C LYS A 680 -54.05 1.06 7.99
N LYS A 681 -54.82 1.67 7.08
CA LYS A 681 -56.04 2.43 7.42
C LYS A 681 -57.34 1.66 7.18
N LYS A 682 -57.27 0.43 6.64
CA LYS A 682 -58.45 -0.42 6.37
C LYS A 682 -58.63 -1.65 7.26
N GLN A 683 -57.64 -2.04 8.07
CA GLN A 683 -57.79 -3.21 8.95
C GLN A 683 -58.57 -2.94 10.26
N ARG A 684 -58.77 -1.67 10.66
CA ARG A 684 -59.57 -1.33 11.87
C ARG A 684 -61.09 -1.29 11.64
N HIS A 685 -61.57 -1.38 10.40
CA HIS A 685 -63.02 -1.37 10.12
C HIS A 685 -63.65 -2.76 10.03
N GLU A 686 -62.86 -3.83 9.90
CA GLU A 686 -63.38 -5.21 9.89
C GLU A 686 -63.38 -5.86 11.28
N GLU A 687 -62.41 -5.55 12.15
CA GLU A 687 -62.43 -6.02 13.56
C GLU A 687 -63.57 -5.41 14.40
N ASN A 688 -64.05 -4.21 14.05
CA ASN A 688 -65.22 -3.60 14.71
C ASN A 688 -66.58 -4.11 14.20
N LYS A 689 -66.61 -4.89 13.09
CA LYS A 689 -67.85 -5.52 12.60
C LYS A 689 -68.03 -6.94 13.13
N THR A 690 -66.97 -7.64 13.51
CA THR A 690 -67.04 -8.95 14.14
C THR A 690 -67.41 -8.87 15.63
N ASN A 691 -66.99 -7.83 16.35
CA ASN A 691 -67.39 -7.64 17.76
C ASN A 691 -68.84 -7.16 17.98
N LYS A 692 -69.58 -6.80 16.91
CA LYS A 692 -71.01 -6.44 16.99
C LYS A 692 -71.98 -7.56 16.58
N LYS A 693 -71.47 -8.76 16.29
CA LYS A 693 -72.30 -9.95 16.00
C LYS A 693 -72.30 -11.01 17.12
N GLY A 694 -71.70 -10.70 18.28
CA GLY A 694 -71.70 -11.56 19.47
C GLY A 694 -72.70 -11.17 20.56
N GLU A 695 -73.46 -10.10 20.38
CA GLU A 695 -74.58 -9.71 21.26
C GLU A 695 -75.83 -9.51 20.40
N LYS A 696 -76.52 -10.63 20.12
CA LYS A 696 -77.95 -10.71 19.88
C LYS A 696 -78.38 -12.17 19.83
#